data_AF-A0A939YX84-F1
#
_entry.id   AF-A0A939YX84-F1
#
_cell.length_a   1.000
_cell.length_b   1.000
_cell.length_c   1.000
_cell.angle_alpha   90.00
_cell.angle_beta   90.00
_cell.angle_gamma   90.00
#
_symmetry.space_group_name_H-M   'P 1'
#
loop_
_entity.id
_entity.type
_entity.pdbx_description
1 polymer ?
#
loop_
_entity_poly.entity_id
_entity_poly.type
_entity_poly.pdbx_seq_one_letter_code
_entity_poly.pdbx_strand_id
1 'polypeptide(L)'
;MNIKRIAAGVAALTLVWTAFGGTFPECVKPYQASAAGEVYSSGDWQYEKISDGIKLVKFTGGGTDFRIPGEIDGQKVTEISAHIFEDCPQKVTSIQLEDENIRFDGNLLEFSDVTTVTVLFHYYEEGVDINPKYSFNRTDMGGGNCLRLSNSRYSGVRYTEKIYYDWDEEFVYEYNMGTEERETFYEMIDGEPVPKKIDLVVPGNVAGADVVSIGCGCFNCSEVLDSIKLPDTICIIEEFAFDGSSIRKINIPENVKIIPGYCFNSCTELEEIDMPDGLIGIGLGAFQNTKFEEKYTSFELSNGREINIPFVDWTVKLTINNDFSVTAMISSYNGFDEIVEFPLEVNGYPVDYSSYNTSSVLPQSYYDEEISVREVRFPEALTSIPRIGGSSLEKVVFPKAITEIPEYGLEWSLRLKEITIPENIRTIGSFAFNCCQNLENVTIESDSIFIDGHAFWDTAVRELELPGNCKLGNHCISGKLESVSFGPGDCVELTSGALMEIPTLKTVSFSPDIKKIIIGERALSGTGISTLELDSRCSKIGVSAFSKCKDLISVKISGAAPIEDEAFKADSVLQKVTLSGKHSIGKEAFADCTSLTSFDFDEEPVLSPDTFSGCTALNTINGIRVIKGDETEFPKELDAFIRKNFEGAENIGFIDKFIMNKVKAVVAEVTDESMSDIEKAKALHDWLCDNAEYAEDNYDDPGNHVDAAIFMDGIAVCDGYTRAYNLLLNAAGIDTWYVCNAIHSWNVVKIGGKAFHIDTTWDDAEHSSDKWFMRSDAEMRFADGKRDDHKTWTQTRPSELHSFQSAVLPECKDVMGDLDGDGDLDTADIKALRERLLSGEKYDIKADLDFNGRASAGDLAAAMSRMPDSGLRMGDVDGDGLVTSADASKLLDEYSLMSVSDGKTFDERKTLVSDVNVDGQINAADASAILGYYTYISTGGTANISAYTEN
;
A
#
# COMPACT_ATOMS: atom_id res chain seq x y z
N MET A 1 43.46 2.08 10.68
CA MET A 1 42.39 2.31 11.68
C MET A 1 41.44 1.11 11.82
N ASN A 2 41.90 -0.13 11.55
CA ASN A 2 41.08 -1.35 11.62
C ASN A 2 41.53 -2.41 12.66
N ILE A 3 42.64 -2.18 13.39
CA ILE A 3 43.21 -3.18 14.32
C ILE A 3 42.68 -3.05 15.77
N LYS A 4 42.08 -1.91 16.14
CA LYS A 4 41.51 -1.71 17.49
C LYS A 4 40.04 -2.13 17.65
N ARG A 5 39.36 -2.54 16.57
CA ARG A 5 37.96 -3.03 16.63
C ARG A 5 37.84 -4.55 16.82
N ILE A 6 38.90 -5.31 16.55
CA ILE A 6 38.90 -6.78 16.73
C ILE A 6 39.15 -7.15 18.20
N ALA A 7 39.95 -6.37 18.93
CA ALA A 7 40.26 -6.64 20.35
C ALA A 7 39.06 -6.44 21.31
N ALA A 8 38.02 -5.69 20.91
CA ALA A 8 36.80 -5.52 21.72
C ALA A 8 35.75 -6.62 21.44
N GLY A 9 35.81 -7.28 20.28
CA GLY A 9 34.93 -8.42 19.94
C GLY A 9 35.32 -9.72 20.63
N VAL A 10 36.62 -9.91 20.93
CA VAL A 10 37.14 -11.15 21.54
C VAL A 10 36.92 -11.21 23.06
N ALA A 11 36.77 -10.07 23.74
CA ALA A 11 36.49 -10.03 25.18
C ALA A 11 35.00 -10.28 25.52
N ALA A 12 34.08 -10.13 24.56
CA ALA A 12 32.66 -10.43 24.75
C ALA A 12 32.33 -11.92 24.48
N LEU A 13 33.16 -12.62 23.71
CA LEU A 13 33.00 -14.04 23.39
C LEU A 13 33.50 -14.99 24.49
N THR A 14 34.27 -14.49 25.47
CA THR A 14 34.84 -15.32 26.56
C THR A 14 33.95 -15.43 27.80
N LEU A 15 32.79 -14.75 27.84
CA LEU A 15 31.86 -14.80 28.99
C LEU A 15 30.58 -15.63 28.75
N VAL A 16 30.33 -16.11 27.52
CA VAL A 16 29.12 -16.91 27.19
C VAL A 16 29.43 -18.41 27.03
N TRP A 17 30.70 -18.82 27.12
CA TRP A 17 31.15 -20.19 26.78
C TRP A 17 31.67 -20.99 27.98
N THR A 18 31.16 -20.75 29.18
CA THR A 18 31.48 -21.54 30.38
C THR A 18 30.32 -22.42 30.87
N ALA A 19 29.21 -22.48 30.14
CA ALA A 19 28.02 -23.25 30.52
C ALA A 19 27.79 -24.55 29.71
N PHE A 20 28.54 -24.79 28.63
CA PHE A 20 28.50 -26.06 27.90
C PHE A 20 29.94 -26.57 27.74
N GLY A 21 30.22 -27.71 28.35
CA GLY A 21 31.56 -28.31 28.46
C GLY A 21 32.12 -28.89 27.16
N GLY A 22 32.17 -28.09 26.09
CA GLY A 22 32.94 -28.40 24.88
C GLY A 22 34.34 -27.81 24.99
N THR A 23 35.37 -28.65 25.12
CA THR A 23 36.75 -28.23 24.94
C THR A 23 37.00 -27.95 23.45
N PHE A 24 37.48 -26.76 23.11
CA PHE A 24 38.12 -26.50 21.82
C PHE A 24 39.28 -27.50 21.63
N PRO A 25 39.53 -28.03 20.40
CA PRO A 25 40.80 -28.68 20.10
C PRO A 25 41.95 -27.72 20.39
N GLU A 26 43.04 -28.21 20.97
CA GLU A 26 44.22 -27.41 21.38
C GLU A 26 44.99 -26.71 20.22
N CYS A 27 44.43 -26.61 19.00
CA CYS A 27 45.17 -26.21 17.79
C CYS A 27 45.16 -24.71 17.45
N VAL A 28 44.34 -23.86 18.07
CA VAL A 28 44.47 -22.39 17.87
C VAL A 28 45.48 -21.82 18.86
N LYS A 29 46.78 -22.01 18.57
CA LYS A 29 47.78 -21.11 19.14
C LYS A 29 47.70 -19.79 18.38
N PRO A 30 47.28 -18.67 19.00
CA PRO A 30 47.40 -17.38 18.35
C PRO A 30 48.86 -17.15 17.99
N TYR A 31 49.12 -16.73 16.76
CA TYR A 31 50.44 -16.37 16.26
C TYR A 31 51.17 -15.48 17.29
N GLN A 32 52.20 -16.03 17.93
CA GLN A 32 53.16 -15.25 18.67
C GLN A 32 54.31 -14.96 17.72
N ALA A 33 54.40 -13.72 17.24
CA ALA A 33 55.56 -13.24 16.51
C ALA A 33 56.83 -13.53 17.34
N SER A 34 57.62 -14.52 16.94
CA SER A 34 58.97 -14.69 17.47
C SER A 34 59.83 -13.53 16.98
N ALA A 35 60.80 -13.10 17.78
CA ALA A 35 61.78 -12.11 17.37
C ALA A 35 62.46 -12.56 16.06
N ALA A 36 62.45 -11.69 15.04
CA ALA A 36 62.97 -12.01 13.71
C ALA A 36 64.40 -12.56 13.77
N GLY A 37 64.60 -13.77 13.26
CA GLY A 37 65.92 -14.37 13.09
C GLY A 37 66.69 -13.70 11.97
N GLU A 38 67.96 -14.08 11.80
CA GLU A 38 68.71 -13.70 10.59
C GLU A 38 68.12 -14.46 9.39
N VAL A 39 67.61 -13.72 8.40
CA VAL A 39 66.96 -14.28 7.21
C VAL A 39 67.99 -14.46 6.10
N TYR A 40 68.06 -15.68 5.56
CA TYR A 40 68.90 -16.07 4.43
C TYR A 40 68.04 -16.25 3.18
N SER A 41 68.64 -16.11 1.99
CA SER A 41 67.94 -16.31 0.71
C SER A 41 68.68 -17.32 -0.17
N SER A 42 67.95 -18.27 -0.76
CA SER A 42 68.47 -19.20 -1.78
C SER A 42 67.41 -19.43 -2.85
N GLY A 43 67.74 -19.08 -4.10
CA GLY A 43 66.77 -19.03 -5.19
C GLY A 43 65.59 -18.10 -4.86
N ASP A 44 64.37 -18.61 -5.04
CA ASP A 44 63.12 -17.90 -4.74
C ASP A 44 62.69 -18.00 -3.27
N TRP A 45 63.50 -18.61 -2.41
CA TRP A 45 63.18 -18.86 -1.01
C TRP A 45 63.94 -17.97 -0.05
N GLN A 46 63.24 -17.50 0.98
CA GLN A 46 63.86 -16.94 2.17
C GLN A 46 63.58 -17.85 3.36
N TYR A 47 64.61 -18.08 4.16
CA TYR A 47 64.54 -19.00 5.29
C TYR A 47 65.34 -18.52 6.50
N GLU A 48 64.95 -18.98 7.68
CA GLU A 48 65.66 -18.80 8.94
C GLU A 48 66.26 -20.14 9.37
N LYS A 49 67.43 -20.12 10.01
CA LYS A 49 68.01 -21.32 10.61
C LYS A 49 67.40 -21.57 11.97
N ILE A 50 66.91 -22.79 12.19
CA ILE A 50 66.31 -23.24 13.43
C ILE A 50 67.06 -24.46 13.98
N SER A 51 66.77 -24.88 15.22
CA SER A 51 67.56 -25.88 15.94
C SER A 51 67.62 -27.26 15.27
N ASP A 52 66.64 -27.59 14.44
CA ASP A 52 66.47 -28.89 13.80
C ASP A 52 66.44 -28.81 12.25
N GLY A 53 66.78 -27.65 11.67
CA GLY A 53 66.83 -27.47 10.22
C GLY A 53 66.65 -26.01 9.82
N ILE A 54 65.88 -25.78 8.77
CA ILE A 54 65.49 -24.43 8.33
C ILE A 54 63.97 -24.25 8.35
N LYS A 55 63.56 -23.00 8.63
CA LYS A 55 62.19 -22.52 8.52
C LYS A 55 62.04 -21.68 7.25
N LEU A 56 61.19 -22.07 6.32
CA LEU A 56 60.88 -21.21 5.17
C LEU A 56 59.94 -20.08 5.61
N VAL A 57 60.32 -18.83 5.37
CA VAL A 57 59.57 -17.65 5.85
C VAL A 57 58.94 -16.83 4.73
N LYS A 58 59.48 -16.89 3.51
CA LYS A 58 58.94 -16.16 2.36
C LYS A 58 59.29 -16.83 1.04
N PHE A 59 58.35 -16.86 0.10
CA PHE A 59 58.57 -17.20 -1.30
C PHE A 59 58.44 -15.95 -2.17
N THR A 60 59.40 -15.72 -3.07
CA THR A 60 59.44 -14.53 -3.96
C THR A 60 59.32 -14.86 -5.44
N GLY A 61 59.12 -16.14 -5.79
CA GLY A 61 58.96 -16.59 -7.17
C GLY A 61 57.56 -16.35 -7.74
N GLY A 62 57.25 -16.95 -8.91
CA GLY A 62 55.95 -16.84 -9.56
C GLY A 62 55.46 -18.15 -10.18
N GLY A 63 54.17 -18.44 -10.04
CA GLY A 63 53.51 -19.65 -10.56
C GLY A 63 52.23 -19.98 -9.77
N THR A 64 51.42 -20.91 -10.29
CA THR A 64 50.15 -21.34 -9.67
C THR A 64 50.23 -22.72 -8.99
N ASP A 65 51.17 -23.57 -9.42
CA ASP A 65 51.44 -24.90 -8.85
C ASP A 65 52.92 -24.99 -8.50
N PHE A 66 53.24 -25.43 -7.28
CA PHE A 66 54.58 -25.29 -6.76
C PHE A 66 55.00 -26.44 -5.84
N ARG A 67 56.20 -26.98 -6.04
CA ARG A 67 56.76 -28.04 -5.19
C ARG A 67 57.69 -27.46 -4.13
N ILE A 68 57.34 -27.62 -2.86
CA ILE A 68 58.16 -27.20 -1.73
C ILE A 68 59.25 -28.25 -1.49
N PRO A 69 60.54 -27.89 -1.59
CA PRO A 69 61.63 -28.84 -1.47
C PRO A 69 61.80 -29.31 -0.02
N GLY A 70 62.17 -30.58 0.15
CA GLY A 70 62.52 -31.13 1.47
C GLY A 70 63.85 -30.62 2.03
N GLU A 71 64.73 -30.08 1.18
CA GLU A 71 66.03 -29.51 1.56
C GLU A 71 66.37 -28.25 0.73
N ILE A 72 67.01 -27.26 1.35
CA ILE A 72 67.61 -26.10 0.67
C ILE A 72 69.06 -25.95 1.12
N ASP A 73 69.98 -25.79 0.17
CA ASP A 73 71.42 -25.67 0.40
C ASP A 73 72.01 -26.80 1.28
N GLY A 74 71.45 -28.01 1.19
CA GLY A 74 71.85 -29.17 2.00
C GLY A 74 71.39 -29.13 3.46
N GLN A 75 70.47 -28.22 3.81
CA GLN A 75 69.79 -28.17 5.11
C GLN A 75 68.33 -28.60 4.97
N LYS A 76 67.87 -29.46 5.89
CA LYS A 76 66.51 -29.98 5.89
C LYS A 76 65.48 -28.89 6.18
N VAL A 77 64.46 -28.76 5.33
CA VAL A 77 63.27 -27.96 5.61
C VAL A 77 62.46 -28.69 6.67
N THR A 78 62.29 -28.06 7.82
CA THR A 78 61.57 -28.67 8.95
C THR A 78 60.38 -27.84 9.41
N GLU A 79 60.31 -26.56 9.03
CA GLU A 79 59.19 -25.68 9.33
C GLU A 79 58.87 -24.74 8.16
N ILE A 80 57.61 -24.37 7.98
CA ILE A 80 57.14 -23.41 6.98
C ILE A 80 56.24 -22.36 7.67
N SER A 81 56.46 -21.10 7.33
CA SER A 81 55.57 -20.01 7.73
C SER A 81 54.21 -20.11 7.04
N ALA A 82 53.12 -19.96 7.77
CA ALA A 82 51.77 -19.89 7.20
C ALA A 82 51.58 -18.70 6.23
N HIS A 83 52.42 -17.66 6.37
CA HIS A 83 52.42 -16.45 5.55
C HIS A 83 53.34 -16.53 4.32
N ILE A 84 53.89 -17.71 4.02
CA ILE A 84 55.00 -17.84 3.05
C ILE A 84 54.67 -17.29 1.65
N PHE A 85 53.39 -17.29 1.26
CA PHE A 85 52.93 -16.80 -0.05
C PHE A 85 52.24 -15.43 -0.02
N GLU A 86 52.17 -14.73 1.12
CA GLU A 86 51.36 -13.51 1.28
C GLU A 86 51.80 -12.36 0.33
N ASP A 87 53.09 -12.30 0.02
CA ASP A 87 53.68 -11.28 -0.87
C ASP A 87 53.95 -11.80 -2.30
N CYS A 88 53.42 -12.98 -2.68
CA CYS A 88 53.64 -13.52 -4.01
C CYS A 88 52.85 -12.74 -5.07
N PRO A 89 53.49 -12.33 -6.20
CA PRO A 89 52.82 -11.55 -7.25
C PRO A 89 51.78 -12.35 -8.04
N GLN A 90 51.80 -13.68 -7.97
CA GLN A 90 50.82 -14.58 -8.59
C GLN A 90 50.22 -15.48 -7.50
N LYS A 91 48.93 -15.81 -7.67
CA LYS A 91 48.20 -16.67 -6.74
C LYS A 91 48.72 -18.11 -6.81
N VAL A 92 49.34 -18.58 -5.74
CA VAL A 92 49.69 -19.99 -5.58
C VAL A 92 48.42 -20.74 -5.18
N THR A 93 47.92 -21.59 -6.07
CA THR A 93 46.66 -22.34 -5.88
C THR A 93 46.91 -23.79 -5.48
N SER A 94 48.06 -24.36 -5.80
CA SER A 94 48.43 -25.69 -5.34
C SER A 94 49.88 -25.79 -4.89
N ILE A 95 50.10 -26.58 -3.84
CA ILE A 95 51.45 -26.91 -3.37
C ILE A 95 51.65 -28.41 -3.28
N GLN A 96 52.88 -28.85 -3.53
CA GLN A 96 53.32 -30.22 -3.30
C GLN A 96 54.38 -30.24 -2.19
N LEU A 97 54.13 -30.98 -1.11
CA LEU A 97 55.09 -31.22 -0.03
C LEU A 97 55.88 -32.49 -0.32
N GLU A 98 57.21 -32.40 -0.29
CA GLU A 98 58.12 -33.56 -0.41
C GLU A 98 58.33 -34.32 0.91
N ASP A 99 58.08 -33.69 2.06
CA ASP A 99 58.15 -34.33 3.38
C ASP A 99 56.89 -33.98 4.19
N GLU A 100 56.16 -35.01 4.60
CA GLU A 100 54.95 -34.92 5.42
C GLU A 100 55.22 -34.38 6.83
N ASN A 101 56.46 -34.48 7.32
CA ASN A 101 56.83 -34.10 8.68
C ASN A 101 57.16 -32.61 8.83
N ILE A 102 57.06 -31.83 7.74
CA ILE A 102 57.29 -30.38 7.79
C ILE A 102 56.15 -29.73 8.57
N ARG A 103 56.49 -29.10 9.70
CA ARG A 103 55.52 -28.36 10.51
C ARG A 103 55.21 -26.98 9.92
N PHE A 104 54.02 -26.48 10.20
CA PHE A 104 53.63 -25.11 9.87
C PHE A 104 53.41 -24.33 11.18
N ASP A 105 53.78 -23.05 11.18
CA ASP A 105 53.63 -22.17 12.36
C ASP A 105 52.23 -21.52 12.47
N GLY A 106 51.32 -21.88 11.57
CA GLY A 106 49.92 -21.46 11.52
C GLY A 106 49.20 -22.15 10.34
N ASN A 107 47.92 -21.82 10.13
CA ASN A 107 47.13 -22.37 9.03
C ASN A 107 47.46 -21.65 7.72
N LEU A 108 48.13 -22.34 6.79
CA LEU A 108 48.51 -21.79 5.48
C LEU A 108 47.30 -21.24 4.70
N LEU A 109 46.12 -21.84 4.85
CA LEU A 109 44.93 -21.50 4.09
C LEU A 109 44.29 -20.18 4.54
N GLU A 110 44.59 -19.70 5.75
CA GLU A 110 44.15 -18.38 6.24
C GLU A 110 44.86 -17.22 5.54
N PHE A 111 46.11 -17.42 5.12
CA PHE A 111 46.98 -16.38 4.60
C PHE A 111 47.39 -16.62 3.14
N SER A 112 46.72 -17.53 2.44
CA SER A 112 47.01 -17.84 1.04
C SER A 112 45.78 -18.21 0.21
N ASP A 113 45.96 -18.14 -1.11
CA ASP A 113 45.00 -18.59 -2.13
C ASP A 113 45.12 -20.11 -2.42
N VAL A 114 45.88 -20.87 -1.62
CA VAL A 114 46.07 -22.30 -1.84
C VAL A 114 44.72 -23.02 -1.70
N THR A 115 44.36 -23.78 -2.72
CA THR A 115 43.15 -24.58 -2.81
C THR A 115 43.43 -26.09 -2.85
N THR A 116 44.67 -26.51 -3.13
CA THR A 116 45.05 -27.93 -3.15
C THR A 116 46.43 -28.14 -2.55
N VAL A 117 46.54 -29.03 -1.58
CA VAL A 117 47.81 -29.50 -1.03
C VAL A 117 47.99 -30.96 -1.41
N THR A 118 49.05 -31.26 -2.14
CA THR A 118 49.47 -32.64 -2.43
C THR A 118 50.61 -33.00 -1.51
N VAL A 119 50.49 -34.10 -0.78
CA VAL A 119 51.60 -34.62 0.03
C VAL A 119 52.11 -35.91 -0.60
N LEU A 120 53.41 -35.97 -0.83
CA LEU A 120 54.11 -37.20 -1.17
C LEU A 120 54.56 -37.85 0.14
N PHE A 121 54.00 -39.00 0.46
CA PHE A 121 54.45 -39.76 1.62
C PHE A 121 55.54 -40.72 1.16
N HIS A 122 56.68 -40.72 1.84
CA HIS A 122 57.73 -41.71 1.62
C HIS A 122 57.48 -42.89 2.56
N TYR A 123 56.63 -43.84 2.14
CA TYR A 123 56.39 -45.05 2.91
C TYR A 123 57.34 -46.15 2.44
N TYR A 124 58.28 -46.54 3.31
CA TYR A 124 59.19 -47.65 3.07
C TYR A 124 58.72 -48.88 3.84
N GLU A 125 58.07 -49.81 3.15
CA GLU A 125 57.93 -51.18 3.62
C GLU A 125 58.71 -52.12 2.69
N GLU A 126 59.52 -53.00 3.30
CA GLU A 126 60.29 -54.04 2.61
C GLU A 126 61.20 -53.58 1.45
N GLY A 127 61.61 -52.30 1.43
CA GLY A 127 62.55 -51.77 0.45
C GLY A 127 61.96 -51.42 -0.92
N VAL A 128 60.63 -51.39 -1.05
CA VAL A 128 59.92 -50.89 -2.24
C VAL A 128 59.35 -49.52 -1.93
N ASP A 129 59.66 -48.54 -2.78
CA ASP A 129 59.14 -47.17 -2.67
C ASP A 129 57.70 -47.12 -3.18
N ILE A 130 56.74 -47.31 -2.27
CA ILE A 130 55.33 -47.02 -2.52
C ILE A 130 55.07 -45.61 -2.02
N ASN A 131 55.11 -44.60 -2.89
CA ASN A 131 54.78 -43.23 -2.48
C ASN A 131 53.25 -42.99 -2.56
N PRO A 132 52.48 -43.02 -1.44
CA PRO A 132 51.13 -42.49 -1.43
C PRO A 132 51.14 -41.05 -1.93
N LYS A 133 50.29 -40.77 -2.91
CA LYS A 133 49.96 -39.40 -3.30
C LYS A 133 48.56 -39.11 -2.83
N TYR A 134 48.45 -38.27 -1.80
CA TYR A 134 47.16 -37.73 -1.36
C TYR A 134 47.03 -36.31 -1.87
N SER A 135 45.85 -36.01 -2.39
CA SER A 135 45.43 -34.66 -2.72
C SER A 135 44.37 -34.22 -1.73
N PHE A 136 44.69 -33.15 -1.01
CA PHE A 136 43.79 -32.47 -0.09
C PHE A 136 43.32 -31.18 -0.75
N ASN A 137 42.01 -31.00 -0.88
CA ASN A 137 41.44 -29.76 -1.40
C ASN A 137 40.91 -28.90 -0.26
N ARG A 138 41.07 -27.59 -0.37
CA ARG A 138 40.48 -26.60 0.54
C ARG A 138 38.97 -26.75 0.53
N THR A 139 38.41 -26.70 1.73
CA THR A 139 36.97 -26.74 1.95
C THR A 139 36.63 -25.83 3.13
N ASP A 140 35.44 -25.24 3.09
CA ASP A 140 34.93 -24.37 4.17
C ASP A 140 34.11 -25.18 5.20
N MET A 141 34.23 -26.51 5.13
CA MET A 141 33.65 -27.47 6.06
C MET A 141 34.28 -27.28 7.46
N GLY A 142 33.44 -27.04 8.48
CA GLY A 142 33.89 -27.06 9.89
C GLY A 142 34.22 -25.70 10.49
N GLY A 143 33.73 -24.62 9.88
CA GLY A 143 33.83 -23.26 10.44
C GLY A 143 35.16 -22.54 10.19
N GLY A 144 36.03 -23.07 9.33
CA GLY A 144 37.31 -22.46 8.95
C GLY A 144 37.89 -23.01 7.64
N ASN A 145 39.02 -22.46 7.19
CA ASN A 145 39.74 -22.95 6.00
C ASN A 145 40.39 -24.31 6.31
N CYS A 146 39.70 -25.40 5.99
CA CYS A 146 40.10 -26.78 6.29
C CYS A 146 40.40 -27.58 5.01
N LEU A 147 40.78 -28.84 5.17
CA LEU A 147 41.13 -29.73 4.07
C LEU A 147 40.20 -30.95 3.97
N ARG A 148 39.78 -31.25 2.74
CA ARG A 148 39.04 -32.44 2.31
C ARG A 148 39.96 -33.35 1.52
N LEU A 149 40.14 -34.59 1.97
CA LEU A 149 40.84 -35.59 1.17
C LEU A 149 40.01 -35.91 -0.08
N SER A 150 40.51 -35.57 -1.27
CA SER A 150 39.68 -35.54 -2.50
C SER A 150 40.16 -36.47 -3.61
N ASN A 151 41.44 -36.86 -3.61
CA ASN A 151 41.96 -37.80 -4.59
C ASN A 151 43.12 -38.58 -3.97
N SER A 152 43.09 -39.89 -4.18
CA SER A 152 44.11 -40.83 -3.74
C SER A 152 44.60 -41.60 -4.96
N ARG A 153 45.92 -41.81 -5.09
CA ARG A 153 46.48 -42.66 -6.16
C ARG A 153 45.93 -44.10 -6.14
N TYR A 154 45.32 -44.50 -5.02
CA TYR A 154 44.70 -45.80 -4.82
C TYR A 154 43.22 -45.86 -5.26
N SER A 155 42.64 -44.74 -5.72
CA SER A 155 41.28 -44.67 -6.25
C SER A 155 41.21 -45.24 -7.67
N GLY A 156 40.22 -46.10 -7.97
CA GLY A 156 39.98 -46.58 -9.33
C GLY A 156 41.05 -47.49 -9.95
N VAL A 157 41.93 -48.10 -9.14
CA VAL A 157 42.83 -49.17 -9.61
C VAL A 157 41.96 -50.38 -9.97
N ARG A 158 41.58 -50.49 -11.25
CA ARG A 158 40.73 -51.57 -11.79
C ARG A 158 41.45 -52.33 -12.90
N TYR A 159 41.18 -53.63 -12.98
CA TYR A 159 41.42 -54.39 -14.20
C TYR A 159 40.41 -53.98 -15.30
N THR A 160 40.87 -53.51 -16.46
CA THR A 160 40.01 -53.44 -17.65
C THR A 160 40.43 -54.51 -18.68
N GLU A 161 39.63 -55.56 -18.82
CA GLU A 161 39.79 -56.57 -19.87
C GLU A 161 39.27 -56.03 -21.21
N LYS A 162 40.11 -56.00 -22.25
CA LYS A 162 39.65 -55.83 -23.64
C LYS A 162 39.98 -57.10 -24.43
N ILE A 163 38.94 -57.86 -24.76
CA ILE A 163 39.06 -59.09 -25.56
C ILE A 163 39.05 -58.73 -27.04
N TYR A 164 40.08 -59.11 -27.80
CA TYR A 164 40.00 -59.18 -29.25
C TYR A 164 40.71 -60.42 -29.80
N TYR A 165 40.20 -60.89 -30.94
CA TYR A 165 40.71 -62.07 -31.64
C TYR A 165 41.85 -61.68 -32.59
N ASP A 166 43.01 -62.32 -32.45
CA ASP A 166 44.02 -62.41 -33.52
C ASP A 166 43.78 -63.70 -34.34
N TRP A 167 44.23 -63.70 -35.60
CA TRP A 167 43.87 -64.64 -36.68
C TRP A 167 44.30 -66.11 -36.45
N ASP A 168 44.86 -66.45 -35.29
CA ASP A 168 45.34 -67.79 -34.92
C ASP A 168 44.60 -68.42 -33.70
N GLU A 169 43.44 -67.91 -33.29
CA GLU A 169 42.56 -68.49 -32.24
C GLU A 169 43.22 -68.76 -30.86
N GLU A 170 44.32 -68.10 -30.51
CA GLU A 170 44.80 -68.05 -29.12
C GLU A 170 44.29 -66.79 -28.39
N PHE A 171 43.89 -66.95 -27.13
CA PHE A 171 43.56 -65.83 -26.24
C PHE A 171 44.84 -65.03 -25.97
N VAL A 172 44.97 -63.87 -26.60
CA VAL A 172 46.02 -62.91 -26.23
C VAL A 172 45.41 -61.89 -25.27
N TYR A 173 45.84 -61.97 -24.01
CA TYR A 173 45.53 -60.97 -23.00
C TYR A 173 46.41 -59.74 -23.25
N GLU A 174 45.82 -58.64 -23.73
CA GLU A 174 46.51 -57.34 -23.72
C GLU A 174 46.10 -56.54 -22.48
N TYR A 175 47.04 -56.46 -21.55
CA TYR A 175 46.89 -55.77 -20.28
C TYR A 175 47.16 -54.28 -20.48
N ASN A 176 46.14 -53.43 -20.34
CA ASN A 176 46.30 -51.98 -20.50
C ASN A 176 46.53 -51.30 -19.14
N MET A 177 47.65 -51.61 -18.51
CA MET A 177 48.24 -50.87 -17.39
C MET A 177 49.75 -50.78 -17.68
N GLY A 178 50.36 -49.61 -17.47
CA GLY A 178 51.81 -49.45 -17.66
C GLY A 178 52.59 -50.44 -16.80
N THR A 179 53.66 -51.02 -17.34
CA THR A 179 54.45 -52.07 -16.67
C THR A 179 55.01 -51.68 -15.29
N GLU A 180 55.20 -50.39 -15.01
CA GLU A 180 55.71 -49.88 -13.73
C GLU A 180 54.66 -49.87 -12.60
N GLU A 181 53.38 -49.66 -12.89
CA GLU A 181 52.32 -49.66 -11.85
C GLU A 181 51.93 -51.08 -11.43
N ARG A 182 52.16 -52.05 -12.32
CA ARG A 182 51.82 -53.46 -12.12
C ARG A 182 52.67 -54.13 -11.03
N GLU A 183 53.98 -53.87 -10.98
CA GLU A 183 54.86 -54.41 -9.92
C GLU A 183 54.68 -53.71 -8.56
N THR A 184 54.19 -52.47 -8.60
CA THR A 184 54.01 -51.63 -7.41
C THR A 184 52.79 -52.06 -6.59
N PHE A 185 51.66 -52.32 -7.25
CA PHE A 185 50.38 -52.61 -6.57
C PHE A 185 49.91 -54.06 -6.67
N TYR A 186 50.55 -54.89 -7.49
CA TYR A 186 50.18 -56.28 -7.68
C TYR A 186 51.40 -57.20 -7.54
N GLU A 187 51.15 -58.41 -7.06
CA GLU A 187 52.10 -59.51 -7.07
C GLU A 187 51.60 -60.64 -7.96
N MET A 188 52.49 -61.32 -8.66
CA MET A 188 52.12 -62.44 -9.53
C MET A 188 52.12 -63.73 -8.71
N ILE A 189 50.94 -64.30 -8.48
CA ILE A 189 50.77 -65.61 -7.82
C ILE A 189 50.22 -66.58 -8.87
N ASP A 190 50.95 -67.68 -9.11
CA ASP A 190 50.58 -68.73 -10.09
C ASP A 190 50.27 -68.23 -11.52
N GLY A 191 50.86 -67.09 -11.92
CA GLY A 191 50.67 -66.49 -13.24
C GLY A 191 49.54 -65.45 -13.31
N GLU A 192 48.79 -65.28 -12.23
CA GLU A 192 47.73 -64.28 -12.10
C GLU A 192 48.21 -63.09 -11.23
N PRO A 193 47.91 -61.84 -11.62
CA PRO A 193 48.18 -60.68 -10.77
C PRO A 193 47.16 -60.59 -9.64
N VAL A 194 47.65 -60.66 -8.41
CA VAL A 194 46.89 -60.48 -7.18
C VAL A 194 47.23 -59.11 -6.59
N PRO A 195 46.24 -58.28 -6.21
CA PRO A 195 46.52 -56.98 -5.59
C PRO A 195 47.29 -57.15 -4.28
N LYS A 196 48.39 -56.42 -4.12
CA LYS A 196 49.09 -56.28 -2.84
C LYS A 196 48.22 -55.44 -1.92
N LYS A 197 47.82 -56.04 -0.80
CA LYS A 197 47.00 -55.39 0.23
C LYS A 197 47.81 -54.29 0.95
N ILE A 198 47.18 -53.13 1.18
CA ILE A 198 47.82 -51.97 1.82
C ILE A 198 47.03 -51.48 3.03
N ASP A 199 47.77 -51.06 4.05
CA ASP A 199 47.23 -50.35 5.22
C ASP A 199 47.53 -48.86 5.11
N LEU A 200 46.50 -48.02 5.30
CA LEU A 200 46.57 -46.60 5.05
C LEU A 200 46.37 -45.77 6.32
N VAL A 201 47.18 -44.73 6.54
CA VAL A 201 47.01 -43.77 7.64
C VAL A 201 46.76 -42.38 7.07
N VAL A 202 45.61 -41.78 7.37
CA VAL A 202 45.28 -40.42 6.94
C VAL A 202 45.83 -39.42 7.98
N PRO A 203 46.61 -38.40 7.58
CA PRO A 203 47.07 -37.37 8.51
C PRO A 203 45.91 -36.50 9.01
N GLY A 204 45.91 -36.13 10.29
CA GLY A 204 44.90 -35.23 10.86
C GLY A 204 45.13 -33.76 10.53
N ASN A 205 46.36 -33.36 10.19
CA ASN A 205 46.72 -31.98 9.85
C ASN A 205 47.71 -31.99 8.68
N VAL A 206 47.47 -31.12 7.70
CA VAL A 206 48.33 -30.93 6.53
C VAL A 206 48.44 -29.42 6.28
N ALA A 207 49.65 -28.91 6.09
CA ALA A 207 49.91 -27.48 5.89
C ALA A 207 49.35 -26.56 6.99
N GLY A 208 49.28 -27.05 8.23
CA GLY A 208 48.71 -26.31 9.37
C GLY A 208 47.18 -26.26 9.39
N ALA A 209 46.51 -26.91 8.44
CA ALA A 209 45.05 -27.02 8.36
C ALA A 209 44.58 -28.44 8.70
N ASP A 210 43.47 -28.54 9.42
CA ASP A 210 42.91 -29.84 9.79
C ASP A 210 42.28 -30.54 8.57
N VAL A 211 42.51 -31.85 8.48
CA VAL A 211 41.85 -32.72 7.52
C VAL A 211 40.55 -33.19 8.15
N VAL A 212 39.43 -32.65 7.66
CA VAL A 212 38.11 -32.78 8.30
C VAL A 212 37.15 -33.71 7.58
N SER A 213 37.44 -34.05 6.31
CA SER A 213 36.54 -34.89 5.52
C SER A 213 37.23 -35.82 4.53
N ILE A 214 36.57 -36.96 4.28
CA ILE A 214 36.87 -37.89 3.17
C ILE A 214 35.89 -37.61 2.04
N GLY A 215 36.42 -37.21 0.89
CA GLY A 215 35.66 -36.78 -0.27
C GLY A 215 34.95 -37.91 -1.01
N CYS A 216 33.89 -37.53 -1.74
CA CYS A 216 33.10 -38.43 -2.56
C CYS A 216 33.98 -39.28 -3.48
N GLY A 217 33.82 -40.60 -3.42
CA GLY A 217 34.55 -41.54 -4.24
C GLY A 217 36.05 -41.70 -3.97
N CYS A 218 36.58 -41.12 -2.88
CA CYS A 218 38.04 -41.02 -2.65
C CYS A 218 38.79 -42.37 -2.69
N PHE A 219 38.14 -43.48 -2.32
CA PHE A 219 38.68 -44.83 -2.38
C PHE A 219 37.75 -45.79 -3.14
N ASN A 220 36.90 -45.26 -4.02
CA ASN A 220 35.96 -46.07 -4.80
C ASN A 220 36.71 -47.10 -5.65
N CYS A 221 36.25 -48.35 -5.59
CA CYS A 221 36.76 -49.53 -6.29
C CYS A 221 38.25 -49.76 -6.10
N SER A 222 38.78 -49.42 -4.92
CA SER A 222 40.16 -49.73 -4.58
C SER A 222 40.31 -51.22 -4.30
N GLU A 223 41.00 -51.96 -5.17
CA GLU A 223 41.25 -53.41 -5.00
C GLU A 223 42.37 -53.72 -3.99
N VAL A 224 43.19 -52.72 -3.66
CA VAL A 224 44.40 -52.85 -2.84
C VAL A 224 44.20 -52.45 -1.37
N LEU A 225 43.24 -51.58 -1.05
CA LEU A 225 43.05 -51.06 0.31
C LEU A 225 42.56 -52.17 1.26
N ASP A 226 43.35 -52.53 2.27
CA ASP A 226 43.01 -53.55 3.29
C ASP A 226 42.46 -52.91 4.56
N SER A 227 43.15 -51.90 5.09
CA SER A 227 42.64 -51.10 6.21
C SER A 227 42.98 -49.62 6.08
N ILE A 228 42.17 -48.78 6.74
CA ILE A 228 42.40 -47.34 6.82
C ILE A 228 42.23 -46.83 8.25
N LYS A 229 43.20 -46.04 8.72
CA LYS A 229 43.16 -45.33 9.99
C LYS A 229 42.82 -43.86 9.74
N LEU A 230 41.64 -43.47 10.19
CA LEU A 230 41.14 -42.09 10.13
C LEU A 230 41.51 -41.35 11.43
N PRO A 231 41.96 -40.08 11.36
CA PRO A 231 42.21 -39.25 12.53
C PRO A 231 40.90 -38.69 13.12
N ASP A 232 40.92 -38.34 14.41
CA ASP A 232 39.74 -37.78 15.10
C ASP A 232 39.29 -36.42 14.53
N THR A 233 40.12 -35.76 13.73
CA THR A 233 39.74 -34.53 13.01
C THR A 233 38.69 -34.77 11.93
N ILE A 234 38.50 -36.02 11.46
CA ILE A 234 37.48 -36.36 10.47
C ILE A 234 36.09 -36.31 11.12
N CYS A 235 35.24 -35.43 10.60
CA CYS A 235 33.84 -35.28 10.99
C CYS A 235 32.86 -35.59 9.85
N ILE A 236 33.34 -35.69 8.61
CA ILE A 236 32.51 -36.06 7.44
C ILE A 236 33.17 -37.18 6.64
N ILE A 237 32.35 -38.15 6.25
CA ILE A 237 32.62 -39.06 5.14
C ILE A 237 31.54 -38.77 4.09
N GLU A 238 31.93 -38.66 2.83
CA GLU A 238 30.99 -38.37 1.73
C GLU A 238 30.53 -39.63 0.98
N GLU A 239 29.48 -39.47 0.18
CA GLU A 239 28.89 -40.57 -0.60
C GLU A 239 29.92 -41.31 -1.44
N PHE A 240 29.76 -42.62 -1.58
CA PHE A 240 30.64 -43.49 -2.37
C PHE A 240 32.13 -43.52 -1.95
N ALA A 241 32.51 -42.93 -0.79
CA ALA A 241 33.91 -42.81 -0.40
C ALA A 241 34.71 -44.13 -0.47
N PHE A 242 34.09 -45.27 -0.16
CA PHE A 242 34.71 -46.60 -0.19
C PHE A 242 33.97 -47.60 -1.09
N ASP A 243 33.01 -47.15 -1.91
CA ASP A 243 32.15 -48.02 -2.72
C ASP A 243 32.97 -48.97 -3.61
N GLY A 244 32.69 -50.27 -3.53
CA GLY A 244 33.36 -51.34 -4.27
C GLY A 244 34.81 -51.60 -3.85
N SER A 245 35.30 -51.00 -2.77
CA SER A 245 36.67 -51.23 -2.30
C SER A 245 36.84 -52.58 -1.60
N SER A 246 38.06 -53.11 -1.62
CA SER A 246 38.44 -54.35 -0.94
C SER A 246 38.79 -54.15 0.54
N ILE A 247 38.35 -53.06 1.15
CA ILE A 247 38.64 -52.74 2.54
C ILE A 247 38.10 -53.82 3.47
N ARG A 248 38.96 -54.37 4.33
CA ARG A 248 38.65 -55.40 5.34
C ARG A 248 38.36 -54.81 6.70
N LYS A 249 39.05 -53.74 7.10
CA LYS A 249 38.87 -53.11 8.42
C LYS A 249 38.85 -51.59 8.37
N ILE A 250 37.89 -50.98 9.07
CA ILE A 250 37.85 -49.52 9.28
C ILE A 250 37.32 -49.16 10.68
N ASN A 251 37.92 -48.14 11.29
CA ASN A 251 37.39 -47.49 12.48
C ASN A 251 36.86 -46.10 12.09
N ILE A 252 35.58 -45.86 12.32
CA ILE A 252 34.92 -44.58 12.04
C ILE A 252 35.07 -43.65 13.27
N PRO A 253 35.66 -42.45 13.12
CA PRO A 253 35.90 -41.55 14.25
C PRO A 253 34.62 -41.04 14.96
N GLU A 254 34.73 -40.72 16.26
CA GLU A 254 33.62 -40.24 17.13
C GLU A 254 32.93 -38.95 16.66
N ASN A 255 33.64 -38.15 15.86
CA ASN A 255 33.13 -36.90 15.31
C ASN A 255 32.27 -37.10 14.06
N VAL A 256 32.21 -38.30 13.47
CA VAL A 256 31.35 -38.63 12.33
C VAL A 256 29.92 -38.88 12.81
N LYS A 257 28.98 -38.03 12.39
CA LYS A 257 27.56 -38.13 12.79
C LYS A 257 26.69 -38.92 11.81
N ILE A 258 27.11 -39.04 10.56
CA ILE A 258 26.35 -39.74 9.52
C ILE A 258 27.31 -40.58 8.67
N ILE A 259 26.90 -41.82 8.39
CA ILE A 259 27.45 -42.58 7.26
C ILE A 259 26.57 -42.28 6.04
N PRO A 260 27.11 -41.71 4.95
CA PRO A 260 26.30 -41.29 3.81
C PRO A 260 25.85 -42.49 2.96
N GLY A 261 24.94 -42.23 2.00
CA GLY A 261 24.46 -43.25 1.07
C GLY A 261 25.60 -43.90 0.27
N TYR A 262 25.46 -45.21 0.04
CA TYR A 262 26.41 -46.04 -0.72
C TYR A 262 27.89 -45.97 -0.28
N CYS A 263 28.20 -45.47 0.92
CA CYS A 263 29.57 -45.23 1.38
C CYS A 263 30.48 -46.47 1.29
N PHE A 264 29.97 -47.63 1.73
CA PHE A 264 30.63 -48.94 1.72
C PHE A 264 29.88 -49.94 0.84
N ASN A 265 29.09 -49.48 -0.14
CA ASN A 265 28.39 -50.37 -1.06
C ASN A 265 29.38 -51.33 -1.72
N SER A 266 29.02 -52.60 -1.88
CA SER A 266 29.84 -53.63 -2.52
C SER A 266 31.26 -53.80 -1.97
N CYS A 267 31.53 -53.38 -0.73
CA CYS A 267 32.75 -53.74 0.00
C CYS A 267 32.66 -55.19 0.50
N THR A 268 32.76 -56.14 -0.43
CA THR A 268 32.50 -57.56 -0.17
C THR A 268 33.50 -58.21 0.79
N GLU A 269 34.70 -57.63 0.92
CA GLU A 269 35.76 -58.08 1.83
C GLU A 269 35.68 -57.44 3.23
N LEU A 270 34.77 -56.49 3.48
CA LEU A 270 34.68 -55.78 4.76
C LEU A 270 34.36 -56.74 5.91
N GLU A 271 35.32 -56.91 6.81
CA GLU A 271 35.29 -57.86 7.91
C GLU A 271 35.03 -57.21 9.27
N GLU A 272 35.53 -56.01 9.51
CA GLU A 272 35.43 -55.32 10.80
C GLU A 272 35.16 -53.84 10.56
N ILE A 273 34.09 -53.32 11.18
CA ILE A 273 33.79 -51.89 11.19
C ILE A 273 33.35 -51.47 12.59
N ASP A 274 34.12 -50.54 13.17
CA ASP A 274 33.81 -49.90 14.45
C ASP A 274 33.07 -48.59 14.17
N MET A 275 31.88 -48.46 14.76
CA MET A 275 31.00 -47.29 14.62
C MET A 275 31.12 -46.38 15.84
N PRO A 276 30.98 -45.04 15.68
CA PRO A 276 31.04 -44.13 16.81
C PRO A 276 29.76 -44.19 17.65
N ASP A 277 29.88 -43.93 18.95
CA ASP A 277 28.74 -43.95 19.88
C ASP A 277 27.72 -42.84 19.55
N GLY A 278 28.19 -41.73 18.98
CA GLY A 278 27.39 -40.55 18.60
C GLY A 278 26.81 -40.57 17.19
N LEU A 279 26.69 -41.73 16.53
CA LEU A 279 26.17 -41.85 15.17
C LEU A 279 24.65 -41.59 15.13
N ILE A 280 24.21 -40.68 14.25
CA ILE A 280 22.82 -40.24 14.13
C ILE A 280 22.08 -40.99 13.02
N GLY A 281 22.77 -41.31 11.93
CA GLY A 281 22.12 -41.91 10.77
C GLY A 281 23.07 -42.63 9.83
N ILE A 282 22.52 -43.61 9.12
CA ILE A 282 23.20 -44.37 8.07
C ILE A 282 22.37 -44.23 6.81
N GLY A 283 22.96 -43.74 5.72
CA GLY A 283 22.29 -43.46 4.47
C GLY A 283 21.87 -44.72 3.72
N LEU A 284 20.92 -44.56 2.79
CA LEU A 284 20.42 -45.64 1.95
C LEU A 284 21.56 -46.36 1.22
N GLY A 285 21.57 -47.69 1.28
CA GLY A 285 22.53 -48.54 0.58
C GLY A 285 23.98 -48.43 1.08
N ALA A 286 24.23 -47.74 2.20
CA ALA A 286 25.59 -47.54 2.72
C ALA A 286 26.39 -48.84 2.89
N PHE A 287 25.73 -49.95 3.22
CA PHE A 287 26.33 -51.27 3.40
C PHE A 287 25.77 -52.33 2.44
N GLN A 288 25.12 -51.92 1.34
CA GLN A 288 24.54 -52.85 0.38
C GLN A 288 25.61 -53.79 -0.20
N ASN A 289 25.30 -55.07 -0.37
CA ASN A 289 26.23 -56.11 -0.83
C ASN A 289 27.46 -56.30 0.09
N THR A 290 27.33 -55.99 1.38
CA THR A 290 28.35 -56.31 2.40
C THR A 290 27.77 -57.25 3.46
N LYS A 291 28.61 -57.87 4.29
CA LYS A 291 28.12 -58.67 5.43
C LYS A 291 27.42 -57.85 6.52
N PHE A 292 27.46 -56.52 6.44
CA PHE A 292 26.86 -55.59 7.41
C PHE A 292 25.51 -55.04 6.95
N GLU A 293 25.03 -55.41 5.75
CA GLU A 293 23.77 -54.91 5.16
C GLU A 293 22.57 -55.08 6.10
N GLU A 294 22.45 -56.23 6.77
CA GLU A 294 21.36 -56.51 7.71
C GLU A 294 21.66 -56.06 9.16
N LYS A 295 22.90 -55.67 9.47
CA LYS A 295 23.32 -55.30 10.83
C LYS A 295 22.87 -53.88 11.19
N TYR A 296 22.81 -52.97 10.21
CA TYR A 296 22.56 -51.55 10.42
C TYR A 296 21.31 -51.09 9.68
N THR A 297 20.42 -50.35 10.35
CA THR A 297 19.22 -49.79 9.72
C THR A 297 19.55 -48.51 8.96
N SER A 298 19.29 -48.49 7.65
CA SER A 298 19.48 -47.30 6.82
C SER A 298 18.25 -46.39 6.80
N PHE A 299 18.48 -45.08 6.69
CA PHE A 299 17.47 -44.05 6.55
C PHE A 299 17.72 -43.24 5.26
N GLU A 300 16.65 -42.65 4.74
CA GLU A 300 16.75 -41.69 3.65
C GLU A 300 17.10 -40.31 4.23
N LEU A 301 18.24 -39.75 3.81
CA LEU A 301 18.70 -38.44 4.24
C LEU A 301 18.19 -37.39 3.25
N SER A 302 17.41 -36.43 3.72
CA SER A 302 16.99 -35.31 2.88
C SER A 302 18.18 -34.37 2.65
N ASN A 303 18.53 -34.14 1.37
CA ASN A 303 19.68 -33.32 0.94
C ASN A 303 21.03 -33.72 1.59
N GLY A 304 21.18 -34.96 2.04
CA GLY A 304 22.40 -35.50 2.64
C GLY A 304 22.76 -34.98 4.04
N ARG A 305 21.90 -34.18 4.68
CA ARG A 305 22.21 -33.53 5.99
C ARG A 305 21.06 -33.50 6.99
N GLU A 306 19.87 -33.97 6.60
CA GLU A 306 18.68 -33.93 7.44
C GLU A 306 18.07 -35.32 7.59
N ILE A 307 17.61 -35.65 8.80
CA ILE A 307 16.91 -36.89 9.11
C ILE A 307 15.75 -36.63 10.06
N ASN A 308 14.59 -37.22 9.76
CA ASN A 308 13.47 -37.25 10.69
C ASN A 308 13.56 -38.52 11.53
N ILE A 309 13.62 -38.37 12.85
CA ILE A 309 13.67 -39.48 13.80
C ILE A 309 12.46 -39.43 14.73
N PRO A 310 11.92 -40.59 15.14
CA PRO A 310 11.01 -40.65 16.27
C PRO A 310 11.80 -40.43 17.58
N PHE A 311 11.26 -39.62 18.48
CA PHE A 311 11.75 -39.42 19.83
C PHE A 311 10.59 -39.45 20.82
N VAL A 312 10.42 -40.59 21.50
CA VAL A 312 9.20 -40.87 22.29
C VAL A 312 7.98 -40.71 21.37
N ASP A 313 7.09 -39.77 21.66
CA ASP A 313 5.89 -39.47 20.86
C ASP A 313 6.13 -38.31 19.87
N TRP A 314 7.33 -37.76 19.80
CA TRP A 314 7.68 -36.67 18.90
C TRP A 314 8.28 -37.17 17.59
N THR A 315 7.96 -36.51 16.49
CA THR A 315 8.79 -36.50 15.28
C THR A 315 9.77 -35.36 15.39
N VAL A 316 11.07 -35.64 15.29
CA VAL A 316 12.14 -34.64 15.40
C VAL A 316 12.96 -34.64 14.13
N LYS A 317 13.19 -33.46 13.56
CA LYS A 317 14.11 -33.24 12.46
C LYS A 317 15.48 -32.89 13.04
N LEU A 318 16.49 -33.70 12.75
CA LEU A 318 17.89 -33.38 13.03
C LEU A 318 18.54 -32.82 11.76
N THR A 319 19.20 -31.68 11.87
CA THR A 319 19.91 -31.01 10.78
C THR A 319 21.39 -30.86 11.13
N ILE A 320 22.27 -31.29 10.23
CA ILE A 320 23.71 -31.01 10.32
C ILE A 320 24.00 -29.66 9.65
N ASN A 321 24.46 -28.72 10.46
CA ASN A 321 24.84 -27.38 10.02
C ASN A 321 26.20 -27.38 9.31
N ASN A 322 26.53 -26.28 8.62
CA ASN A 322 27.81 -26.15 7.89
C ASN A 322 29.05 -26.23 8.79
N ASP A 323 28.90 -25.90 10.06
CA ASP A 323 29.92 -26.01 11.10
C ASP A 323 29.93 -27.38 11.81
N PHE A 324 29.13 -28.34 11.33
CA PHE A 324 28.93 -29.69 11.88
C PHE A 324 28.28 -29.77 13.25
N SER A 325 27.77 -28.65 13.77
CA SER A 325 26.79 -28.72 14.85
C SER A 325 25.51 -29.39 14.36
N VAL A 326 24.82 -30.07 15.29
CA VAL A 326 23.53 -30.71 15.02
C VAL A 326 22.46 -29.92 15.74
N THR A 327 21.46 -29.46 15.00
CA THR A 327 20.27 -28.82 15.57
C THR A 327 19.10 -29.79 15.52
N ALA A 328 18.34 -29.89 16.62
CA ALA A 328 17.10 -30.66 16.67
C ALA A 328 15.89 -29.72 16.58
N MET A 329 14.88 -30.05 15.76
CA MET A 329 13.65 -29.29 15.63
C MET A 329 12.45 -30.22 15.74
N ILE A 330 11.51 -29.90 16.64
CA ILE A 330 10.27 -30.68 16.77
C ILE A 330 9.40 -30.43 15.54
N SER A 331 8.97 -31.51 14.87
CA SER A 331 8.12 -31.45 13.68
C SER A 331 6.65 -31.71 14.01
N SER A 332 6.36 -32.75 14.80
CA SER A 332 4.99 -33.09 15.22
C SER A 332 4.98 -33.88 16.52
N TYR A 333 3.90 -33.78 17.29
CA TYR A 333 3.56 -34.69 18.37
C TYR A 333 2.55 -35.72 17.85
N ASN A 334 2.83 -37.00 18.06
CA ASN A 334 2.02 -38.13 17.59
C ASN A 334 1.46 -38.98 18.74
N GLY A 335 1.60 -38.50 19.99
CA GLY A 335 1.13 -39.20 21.18
C GLY A 335 -0.32 -38.89 21.53
N PHE A 336 -0.75 -39.44 22.67
CA PHE A 336 -2.13 -39.35 23.18
C PHE A 336 -2.21 -38.79 24.60
N ASP A 337 -1.19 -38.06 25.07
CA ASP A 337 -1.21 -37.49 26.41
C ASP A 337 -2.12 -36.26 26.50
N GLU A 338 -2.85 -36.12 27.62
CA GLU A 338 -3.60 -34.89 27.91
C GLU A 338 -2.69 -33.72 28.29
N ILE A 339 -1.51 -34.00 28.84
CA ILE A 339 -0.51 -33.01 29.25
C ILE A 339 0.79 -33.32 28.51
N VAL A 340 1.24 -32.41 27.67
CA VAL A 340 2.45 -32.57 26.85
C VAL A 340 3.56 -31.67 27.39
N GLU A 341 4.71 -32.28 27.69
CA GLU A 341 5.93 -31.59 28.09
C GLU A 341 6.92 -31.53 26.91
N PHE A 342 7.36 -30.32 26.56
CA PHE A 342 8.32 -30.12 25.47
C PHE A 342 9.75 -30.48 25.90
N PRO A 343 10.52 -31.22 25.08
CA PRO A 343 11.88 -31.63 25.44
C PRO A 343 12.90 -30.50 25.29
N LEU A 344 13.79 -30.31 26.27
CA LEU A 344 14.91 -29.35 26.15
C LEU A 344 16.00 -29.83 25.16
N GLU A 345 16.21 -31.14 25.12
CA GLU A 345 17.19 -31.81 24.26
C GLU A 345 16.64 -33.13 23.71
N VAL A 346 17.10 -33.52 22.53
CA VAL A 346 16.80 -34.79 21.87
C VAL A 346 18.14 -35.47 21.59
N ASN A 347 18.37 -36.64 22.18
CA ASN A 347 19.63 -37.39 22.07
C ASN A 347 20.88 -36.56 22.42
N GLY A 348 20.78 -35.67 23.41
CA GLY A 348 21.86 -34.78 23.83
C GLY A 348 22.07 -33.54 22.94
N TYR A 349 21.22 -33.35 21.91
CA TYR A 349 21.21 -32.15 21.08
C TYR A 349 20.12 -31.18 21.55
N PRO A 350 20.43 -29.90 21.76
CA PRO A 350 19.43 -28.91 22.15
C PRO A 350 18.36 -28.76 21.07
N VAL A 351 17.11 -28.62 21.50
CA VAL A 351 15.99 -28.38 20.59
C VAL A 351 15.86 -26.88 20.30
N ASP A 352 15.89 -26.53 19.02
CA ASP A 352 15.64 -25.17 18.55
C ASP A 352 14.14 -24.96 18.29
N TYR A 353 13.56 -24.04 19.04
CA TYR A 353 12.16 -23.60 18.90
C TYR A 353 12.03 -22.26 18.18
N SER A 354 13.15 -21.65 17.76
CA SER A 354 13.16 -20.36 17.07
C SER A 354 12.88 -20.47 15.57
N SER A 355 13.14 -21.62 14.96
CA SER A 355 12.78 -21.90 13.58
C SER A 355 11.28 -22.16 13.46
N TYR A 356 10.54 -21.22 12.87
CA TYR A 356 9.10 -21.35 12.68
C TYR A 356 8.76 -22.59 11.85
N ASN A 357 8.01 -23.51 12.45
CA ASN A 357 7.34 -24.56 11.69
C ASN A 357 6.27 -23.93 10.80
N THR A 358 6.13 -24.43 9.57
CA THR A 358 5.04 -24.02 8.67
C THR A 358 3.66 -24.44 9.18
N SER A 359 3.61 -25.35 10.16
CA SER A 359 2.40 -25.94 10.72
C SER A 359 2.53 -26.08 12.25
N SER A 360 1.41 -26.20 12.94
CA SER A 360 1.42 -26.54 14.37
C SER A 360 2.11 -27.89 14.62
N VAL A 361 2.90 -27.97 15.69
CA VAL A 361 3.46 -29.24 16.15
C VAL A 361 2.42 -30.13 16.81
N LEU A 362 1.29 -29.57 17.26
CA LEU A 362 0.22 -30.34 17.84
C LEU A 362 -0.76 -30.82 16.77
N PRO A 363 -1.40 -31.99 16.95
CA PRO A 363 -2.43 -32.47 16.06
C PRO A 363 -3.58 -31.46 15.88
N GLN A 364 -3.90 -31.16 14.62
CA GLN A 364 -5.07 -30.37 14.26
C GLN A 364 -6.08 -31.30 13.59
N SER A 365 -7.14 -31.71 14.32
CA SER A 365 -8.29 -32.38 13.71
C SER A 365 -9.59 -31.78 14.19
N TYR A 366 -10.48 -31.50 13.23
CA TYR A 366 -11.82 -30.97 13.47
C TYR A 366 -12.85 -32.08 13.77
N TYR A 367 -12.51 -33.34 13.45
CA TYR A 367 -13.43 -34.48 13.48
C TYR A 367 -12.95 -35.64 14.35
N ASP A 368 -11.72 -35.55 14.87
CA ASP A 368 -11.11 -36.63 15.65
C ASP A 368 -11.23 -36.33 17.14
N GLU A 369 -12.20 -36.97 17.80
CA GLU A 369 -12.40 -36.89 19.24
C GLU A 369 -11.30 -37.61 20.03
N GLU A 370 -10.36 -38.32 19.37
CA GLU A 370 -9.23 -39.00 20.02
C GLU A 370 -8.02 -38.08 20.31
N ILE A 371 -7.99 -36.83 19.82
CA ILE A 371 -6.92 -35.88 20.16
C ILE A 371 -7.12 -35.35 21.59
N SER A 372 -6.20 -35.71 22.47
CA SER A 372 -6.31 -35.50 23.92
C SER A 372 -5.54 -34.30 24.48
N VAL A 373 -4.62 -33.66 23.74
CA VAL A 373 -3.72 -32.62 24.29
C VAL A 373 -4.53 -31.41 24.79
N ARG A 374 -4.63 -31.27 26.12
CA ARG A 374 -5.35 -30.19 26.82
C ARG A 374 -4.42 -29.18 27.46
N GLU A 375 -3.24 -29.60 27.92
CA GLU A 375 -2.25 -28.71 28.54
C GLU A 375 -0.87 -28.88 27.90
N VAL A 376 -0.23 -27.76 27.58
CA VAL A 376 1.17 -27.73 27.14
C VAL A 376 2.04 -27.08 28.21
N ARG A 377 3.18 -27.72 28.49
CA ARG A 377 4.22 -27.22 29.39
C ARG A 377 5.56 -27.14 28.68
N PHE A 378 6.24 -26.03 28.91
CA PHE A 378 7.57 -25.79 28.37
C PHE A 378 8.64 -25.79 29.48
N PRO A 379 9.87 -26.22 29.18
CA PRO A 379 11.02 -26.02 30.06
C PRO A 379 11.27 -24.52 30.32
N GLU A 380 11.58 -24.15 31.57
CA GLU A 380 11.83 -22.75 31.98
C GLU A 380 13.02 -22.09 31.27
N ALA A 381 13.95 -22.87 30.73
CA ALA A 381 15.12 -22.38 30.01
C ALA A 381 14.82 -21.90 28.58
N LEU A 382 13.62 -22.14 28.06
CA LEU A 382 13.26 -21.76 26.69
C LEU A 382 13.07 -20.25 26.54
N THR A 383 13.66 -19.71 25.48
CA THR A 383 13.55 -18.30 25.08
C THR A 383 12.57 -18.06 23.93
N SER A 384 12.08 -19.14 23.30
CA SER A 384 11.07 -19.14 22.24
C SER A 384 10.19 -20.38 22.34
N ILE A 385 9.03 -20.34 21.71
CA ILE A 385 8.09 -21.47 21.59
C ILE A 385 7.69 -21.66 20.13
N PRO A 386 7.35 -22.89 19.68
CA PRO A 386 6.86 -23.14 18.33
C PRO A 386 5.36 -22.83 18.21
N ARG A 387 4.81 -23.01 17.02
CA ARG A 387 3.35 -23.05 16.79
C ARG A 387 2.76 -24.29 17.45
N ILE A 388 1.88 -24.09 18.42
CA ILE A 388 1.24 -25.13 19.25
C ILE A 388 -0.30 -25.10 19.16
N GLY A 389 -0.86 -24.36 18.21
CA GLY A 389 -2.31 -24.30 18.00
C GLY A 389 -2.93 -25.69 17.78
N GLY A 390 -3.91 -26.08 18.59
CA GLY A 390 -4.52 -27.41 18.55
C GLY A 390 -5.98 -27.41 19.02
N SER A 391 -6.85 -28.17 18.35
CA SER A 391 -8.31 -28.10 18.54
C SER A 391 -8.78 -28.50 19.95
N SER A 392 -7.97 -29.24 20.71
CA SER A 392 -8.28 -29.68 22.09
C SER A 392 -7.59 -28.87 23.18
N LEU A 393 -6.71 -27.92 22.84
CA LEU A 393 -5.88 -27.19 23.80
C LEU A 393 -6.73 -26.30 24.72
N GLU A 394 -6.60 -26.48 26.03
CA GLU A 394 -7.34 -25.74 27.07
C GLU A 394 -6.43 -24.81 27.87
N LYS A 395 -5.13 -25.10 27.97
CA LYS A 395 -4.19 -24.37 28.82
C LYS A 395 -2.75 -24.43 28.30
N VAL A 396 -2.03 -23.33 28.46
CA VAL A 396 -0.59 -23.24 28.16
C VAL A 396 0.15 -22.68 29.37
N VAL A 397 1.25 -23.33 29.75
CA VAL A 397 2.18 -22.85 30.76
C VAL A 397 3.43 -22.31 30.05
N PHE A 398 3.49 -21.00 29.88
CA PHE A 398 4.61 -20.31 29.22
C PHE A 398 5.90 -20.37 30.07
N PRO A 399 7.09 -20.48 29.44
CA PRO A 399 8.36 -20.27 30.15
C PRO A 399 8.51 -18.81 30.56
N LYS A 400 9.23 -18.54 31.65
CA LYS A 400 9.41 -17.15 32.12
C LYS A 400 10.25 -16.28 31.19
N ALA A 401 11.17 -16.87 30.43
CA ALA A 401 12.15 -16.13 29.63
C ALA A 401 11.65 -15.72 28.23
N ILE A 402 10.45 -16.11 27.82
CA ILE A 402 9.94 -15.76 26.48
C ILE A 402 9.49 -14.30 26.43
N THR A 403 9.75 -13.67 25.29
CA THR A 403 9.38 -12.27 25.04
C THR A 403 8.30 -12.13 23.97
N GLU A 404 7.92 -13.23 23.32
CA GLU A 404 6.99 -13.22 22.18
C GLU A 404 6.14 -14.49 22.17
N ILE A 405 4.86 -14.32 21.84
CA ILE A 405 4.02 -15.39 21.30
C ILE A 405 4.15 -15.32 19.78
N PRO A 406 4.67 -16.36 19.12
CA PRO A 406 4.99 -16.30 17.70
C PRO A 406 3.75 -16.15 16.82
N GLU A 407 3.99 -15.78 15.56
CA GLU A 407 2.98 -15.82 14.50
C GLU A 407 2.29 -17.19 14.44
N TYR A 408 0.95 -17.22 14.47
CA TYR A 408 0.11 -18.42 14.57
C TYR A 408 0.38 -19.31 15.80
N GLY A 409 0.96 -18.77 16.88
CA GLY A 409 1.43 -19.55 18.02
C GLY A 409 0.38 -20.47 18.65
N LEU A 410 -0.85 -20.01 18.82
CA LEU A 410 -1.97 -20.75 19.41
C LEU A 410 -3.22 -20.74 18.50
N GLU A 411 -3.06 -20.56 17.19
CA GLU A 411 -4.21 -20.55 16.27
C GLU A 411 -5.09 -21.80 16.41
N TRP A 412 -6.38 -21.69 16.16
CA TRP A 412 -7.32 -22.83 16.22
C TRP A 412 -7.37 -23.57 17.56
N SER A 413 -6.99 -22.92 18.67
CA SER A 413 -7.17 -23.48 20.01
C SER A 413 -8.63 -23.42 20.45
N LEU A 414 -9.46 -24.27 19.84
CA LEU A 414 -10.92 -24.22 19.94
C LEU A 414 -11.46 -24.48 21.35
N ARG A 415 -10.68 -25.05 22.27
CA ARG A 415 -11.09 -25.28 23.67
C ARG A 415 -10.50 -24.29 24.66
N LEU A 416 -9.57 -23.43 24.22
CA LEU A 416 -8.93 -22.43 25.05
C LEU A 416 -9.96 -21.35 25.42
N LYS A 417 -10.24 -21.20 26.72
CA LYS A 417 -11.23 -20.25 27.24
C LYS A 417 -10.63 -19.01 27.86
N GLU A 418 -9.47 -19.18 28.49
CA GLU A 418 -8.75 -18.11 29.16
C GLU A 418 -7.27 -18.25 28.91
N ILE A 419 -6.57 -17.12 28.87
CA ILE A 419 -5.10 -17.11 28.84
C ILE A 419 -4.54 -15.92 29.60
N THR A 420 -3.44 -16.16 30.31
CA THR A 420 -2.61 -15.12 30.93
C THR A 420 -1.35 -14.93 30.11
N ILE A 421 -1.16 -13.72 29.61
CA ILE A 421 0.04 -13.26 28.91
C ILE A 421 1.03 -12.72 29.97
N PRO A 422 2.15 -13.42 30.25
CA PRO A 422 3.07 -13.07 31.33
C PRO A 422 3.78 -11.73 31.18
N GLU A 423 4.33 -11.21 32.29
CA GLU A 423 5.00 -9.91 32.40
C GLU A 423 6.14 -9.67 31.41
N ASN A 424 6.80 -10.72 30.90
CA ASN A 424 7.98 -10.62 30.01
C ASN A 424 7.61 -10.59 28.52
N ILE A 425 6.38 -10.89 28.16
CA ILE A 425 5.94 -10.86 26.75
C ILE A 425 5.79 -9.42 26.28
N ARG A 426 6.43 -9.10 25.15
CA ARG A 426 6.41 -7.78 24.51
C ARG A 426 5.67 -7.80 23.18
N THR A 427 5.55 -8.96 22.54
CA THR A 427 4.87 -9.11 21.25
C THR A 427 3.90 -10.29 21.27
N ILE A 428 2.70 -10.07 20.75
CA ILE A 428 1.78 -11.11 20.32
C ILE A 428 1.77 -11.07 18.79
N GLY A 429 2.37 -12.08 18.16
CA GLY A 429 2.57 -12.15 16.71
C GLY A 429 1.27 -12.23 15.92
N SER A 430 1.37 -12.00 14.61
CA SER A 430 0.21 -12.02 13.73
C SER A 430 -0.52 -13.37 13.81
N PHE A 431 -1.85 -13.35 13.83
CA PHE A 431 -2.71 -14.54 13.95
C PHE A 431 -2.44 -15.44 15.17
N ALA A 432 -1.72 -14.98 16.21
CA ALA A 432 -1.32 -15.82 17.34
C ALA A 432 -2.47 -16.56 18.03
N PHE A 433 -3.67 -15.97 18.13
CA PHE A 433 -4.90 -16.56 18.68
C PHE A 433 -6.03 -16.60 17.65
N ASN A 434 -5.70 -16.58 16.36
CA ASN A 434 -6.69 -16.63 15.29
C ASN A 434 -7.59 -17.88 15.42
N CYS A 435 -8.90 -17.70 15.23
CA CYS A 435 -9.91 -18.76 15.34
C CYS A 435 -9.96 -19.45 16.72
N CYS A 436 -9.49 -18.83 17.80
CA CYS A 436 -9.72 -19.31 19.16
C CYS A 436 -11.14 -18.94 19.62
N GLN A 437 -12.14 -19.56 18.99
CA GLN A 437 -13.56 -19.16 19.04
C GLN A 437 -14.20 -19.21 20.44
N ASN A 438 -13.60 -19.91 21.40
CA ASN A 438 -14.06 -19.99 22.78
C ASN A 438 -13.19 -19.18 23.76
N LEU A 439 -12.16 -18.46 23.28
CA LEU A 439 -11.31 -17.61 24.11
C LEU A 439 -12.10 -16.36 24.50
N GLU A 440 -12.47 -16.29 25.77
CA GLU A 440 -13.30 -15.23 26.34
C GLU A 440 -12.48 -14.27 27.21
N ASN A 441 -11.54 -14.82 28.01
CA ASN A 441 -10.80 -14.05 29.01
C ASN A 441 -9.31 -13.97 28.65
N VAL A 442 -8.82 -12.77 28.38
CA VAL A 442 -7.39 -12.52 28.14
C VAL A 442 -6.86 -11.58 29.22
N THR A 443 -5.93 -12.07 30.03
CA THR A 443 -5.24 -11.27 31.05
C THR A 443 -3.85 -10.91 30.54
N ILE A 444 -3.47 -9.64 30.54
CA ILE A 444 -2.14 -9.18 30.14
C ILE A 444 -1.42 -8.61 31.36
N GLU A 445 -0.37 -9.29 31.82
CA GLU A 445 0.47 -8.86 32.95
C GLU A 445 1.62 -7.95 32.52
N SER A 446 1.88 -7.87 31.21
CA SER A 446 2.95 -7.04 30.65
C SER A 446 2.64 -5.54 30.78
N ASP A 447 3.67 -4.77 31.12
CA ASP A 447 3.63 -3.32 31.18
C ASP A 447 3.76 -2.64 29.81
N SER A 448 4.10 -3.41 28.78
CA SER A 448 4.22 -2.95 27.40
C SER A 448 3.95 -4.08 26.41
N ILE A 449 3.04 -3.86 25.46
CA ILE A 449 2.67 -4.90 24.50
C ILE A 449 2.44 -4.35 23.09
N PHE A 450 3.00 -5.03 22.10
CA PHE A 450 2.62 -4.92 20.70
C PHE A 450 1.75 -6.11 20.33
N ILE A 451 0.51 -5.85 19.91
CA ILE A 451 -0.39 -6.88 19.40
C ILE A 451 -0.44 -6.72 17.89
N ASP A 452 0.13 -7.68 17.17
CA ASP A 452 0.26 -7.61 15.72
C ASP A 452 -1.06 -7.99 15.01
N GLY A 453 -1.05 -7.96 13.68
CA GLY A 453 -2.25 -8.08 12.88
C GLY A 453 -3.02 -9.38 13.09
N HIS A 454 -4.35 -9.28 13.19
CA HIS A 454 -5.25 -10.43 13.34
C HIS A 454 -4.97 -11.35 14.55
N ALA A 455 -4.16 -10.90 15.53
CA ALA A 455 -3.76 -11.72 16.66
C ALA A 455 -4.94 -12.38 17.40
N PHE A 456 -6.04 -11.66 17.63
CA PHE A 456 -7.25 -12.15 18.28
C PHE A 456 -8.46 -12.19 17.32
N TRP A 457 -8.21 -12.50 16.04
CA TRP A 457 -9.27 -12.62 15.05
C TRP A 457 -10.17 -13.84 15.31
N ASP A 458 -11.49 -13.66 15.19
CA ASP A 458 -12.50 -14.70 15.45
C ASP A 458 -12.38 -15.34 16.86
N THR A 459 -12.23 -14.49 17.88
CA THR A 459 -12.27 -14.87 19.30
C THR A 459 -13.60 -14.48 19.95
N ALA A 460 -13.87 -15.02 21.15
CA ALA A 460 -15.05 -14.66 21.94
C ALA A 460 -14.79 -13.51 22.94
N VAL A 461 -13.63 -12.85 22.86
CA VAL A 461 -13.23 -11.75 23.75
C VAL A 461 -14.23 -10.59 23.63
N ARG A 462 -14.77 -10.17 24.77
CA ARG A 462 -15.70 -9.04 24.87
C ARG A 462 -15.09 -7.80 25.50
N GLU A 463 -14.14 -7.99 26.41
CA GLU A 463 -13.50 -6.91 27.14
C GLU A 463 -12.00 -7.17 27.16
N LEU A 464 -11.20 -6.12 26.97
CA LEU A 464 -9.76 -6.24 27.01
C LEU A 464 -9.14 -5.06 27.76
N GLU A 465 -8.37 -5.36 28.79
CA GLU A 465 -7.56 -4.40 29.54
C GLU A 465 -6.11 -4.48 29.05
N LEU A 466 -5.61 -3.37 28.52
CA LEU A 466 -4.27 -3.25 27.92
C LEU A 466 -3.40 -2.29 28.75
N PRO A 467 -2.06 -2.48 28.78
CA PRO A 467 -1.17 -1.50 29.40
C PRO A 467 -1.17 -0.16 28.64
N GLY A 468 -0.74 0.93 29.29
CA GLY A 468 -0.64 2.24 28.65
C GLY A 468 0.58 2.41 27.72
N ASN A 469 1.44 1.39 27.62
CA ASN A 469 2.47 1.27 26.59
C ASN A 469 2.02 0.20 25.59
N CYS A 470 1.09 0.54 24.72
CA CYS A 470 0.47 -0.44 23.83
C CYS A 470 0.47 0.03 22.39
N LYS A 471 0.78 -0.89 21.48
CA LYS A 471 0.61 -0.71 20.04
C LYS A 471 -0.30 -1.80 19.50
N LEU A 472 -1.37 -1.40 18.82
CA LEU A 472 -2.34 -2.31 18.20
C LEU A 472 -2.19 -2.29 16.69
N GLY A 473 -1.84 -3.44 16.12
CA GLY A 473 -1.65 -3.72 14.70
C GLY A 473 -2.97 -3.82 13.94
N ASN A 474 -2.88 -3.95 12.62
CA ASN A 474 -4.04 -3.96 11.73
C ASN A 474 -5.00 -5.12 12.02
N HIS A 475 -6.28 -4.81 12.27
CA HIS A 475 -7.32 -5.79 12.62
C HIS A 475 -6.89 -6.74 13.74
N CYS A 476 -6.05 -6.28 14.67
CA CYS A 476 -5.46 -7.13 15.72
C CYS A 476 -6.51 -7.85 16.57
N ILE A 477 -7.71 -7.26 16.70
CA ILE A 477 -8.83 -7.82 17.43
C ILE A 477 -10.07 -7.66 16.53
N SER A 478 -10.90 -8.69 16.45
CA SER A 478 -12.18 -8.66 15.74
C SER A 478 -13.27 -9.42 16.52
N GLY A 479 -14.48 -9.48 15.98
CA GLY A 479 -15.54 -10.32 16.53
C GLY A 479 -16.41 -9.61 17.57
N LYS A 480 -16.46 -10.14 18.79
CA LYS A 480 -17.47 -9.79 19.82
C LYS A 480 -17.03 -8.72 20.81
N LEU A 481 -15.93 -8.01 20.53
CA LEU A 481 -15.36 -7.01 21.43
C LEU A 481 -16.38 -5.88 21.68
N GLU A 482 -16.68 -5.62 22.95
CA GLU A 482 -17.61 -4.60 23.43
C GLU A 482 -16.89 -3.41 24.09
N SER A 483 -15.73 -3.65 24.73
CA SER A 483 -14.94 -2.59 25.35
C SER A 483 -13.42 -2.85 25.31
N VAL A 484 -12.65 -1.77 25.23
CA VAL A 484 -11.19 -1.75 25.41
C VAL A 484 -10.82 -0.66 26.40
N SER A 485 -9.94 -0.97 27.35
CA SER A 485 -9.37 0.02 28.27
C SER A 485 -7.85 -0.03 28.24
N PHE A 486 -7.23 1.15 28.38
CA PHE A 486 -5.78 1.30 28.43
C PHE A 486 -5.37 1.85 29.81
N GLY A 487 -4.53 1.10 30.52
CA GLY A 487 -3.95 1.47 31.80
C GLY A 487 -2.94 2.62 31.71
N PRO A 488 -2.27 2.99 32.82
CA PRO A 488 -1.24 4.03 32.83
C PRO A 488 -0.04 3.67 31.94
N GLY A 489 0.61 4.66 31.33
CA GLY A 489 1.81 4.44 30.50
C GLY A 489 2.23 5.67 29.68
N ASP A 490 3.19 5.49 28.79
CA ASP A 490 3.73 6.58 27.99
C ASP A 490 2.97 6.80 26.69
N CYS A 491 2.59 5.74 25.97
CA CYS A 491 2.01 5.87 24.64
C CYS A 491 1.08 4.72 24.27
N VAL A 492 -0.13 5.06 23.85
CA VAL A 492 -1.05 4.16 23.15
C VAL A 492 -1.09 4.53 21.68
N GLU A 493 -0.79 3.57 20.82
CA GLU A 493 -0.84 3.71 19.36
C GLU A 493 -1.83 2.71 18.76
N LEU A 494 -2.97 3.21 18.28
CA LEU A 494 -3.88 2.47 17.42
C LEU A 494 -3.40 2.66 15.98
N THR A 495 -2.77 1.65 15.38
CA THR A 495 -2.28 1.76 14.00
C THR A 495 -3.42 1.68 12.99
N SER A 496 -3.07 1.71 11.69
CA SER A 496 -4.05 1.69 10.62
C SER A 496 -4.97 0.46 10.71
N GLY A 497 -6.27 0.70 10.86
CA GLY A 497 -7.30 -0.33 10.98
C GLY A 497 -7.22 -1.18 12.25
N ALA A 498 -6.65 -0.67 13.35
CA ALA A 498 -6.41 -1.46 14.56
C ALA A 498 -7.65 -2.17 15.14
N LEU A 499 -8.77 -1.45 15.21
CA LEU A 499 -10.06 -1.88 15.77
C LEU A 499 -11.21 -1.59 14.78
N MET A 500 -10.93 -1.72 13.49
CA MET A 500 -11.86 -1.41 12.40
C MET A 500 -12.98 -2.47 12.27
N GLU A 501 -14.18 -2.03 11.88
CA GLU A 501 -15.36 -2.86 11.58
C GLU A 501 -15.80 -3.76 12.76
N ILE A 502 -15.73 -3.21 13.98
CA ILE A 502 -16.23 -3.84 15.21
C ILE A 502 -17.51 -3.12 15.68
N PRO A 503 -18.69 -3.40 15.09
CA PRO A 503 -19.93 -2.70 15.44
C PRO A 503 -20.40 -2.99 16.87
N THR A 504 -19.84 -4.00 17.54
CA THR A 504 -20.11 -4.29 18.95
C THR A 504 -19.31 -3.42 19.91
N LEU A 505 -18.22 -2.79 19.47
CA LEU A 505 -17.32 -2.01 20.32
C LEU A 505 -17.98 -0.68 20.69
N LYS A 506 -18.41 -0.56 21.95
CA LYS A 506 -19.14 0.60 22.47
C LYS A 506 -18.26 1.60 23.20
N THR A 507 -17.16 1.13 23.80
CA THR A 507 -16.33 1.94 24.69
C THR A 507 -14.85 1.72 24.41
N VAL A 508 -14.12 2.82 24.24
CA VAL A 508 -12.65 2.86 24.26
C VAL A 508 -12.25 3.88 25.33
N SER A 509 -11.48 3.45 26.33
CA SER A 509 -11.15 4.28 27.48
C SER A 509 -9.65 4.33 27.74
N PHE A 510 -9.17 5.53 28.10
CA PHE A 510 -7.75 5.80 28.32
C PHE A 510 -7.54 6.27 29.76
N SER A 511 -6.68 5.59 30.52
CA SER A 511 -6.24 6.03 31.85
C SER A 511 -5.75 7.48 31.79
N PRO A 512 -6.06 8.35 32.78
CA PRO A 512 -5.59 9.74 32.83
C PRO A 512 -4.06 9.88 32.87
N ASP A 513 -3.35 8.82 33.26
CA ASP A 513 -1.89 8.82 33.39
C ASP A 513 -1.16 8.42 32.09
N ILE A 514 -1.89 8.15 30.99
CA ILE A 514 -1.28 8.01 29.66
C ILE A 514 -0.70 9.36 29.22
N LYS A 515 0.51 9.41 28.65
CA LYS A 515 1.10 10.68 28.18
C LYS A 515 0.74 11.04 26.74
N LYS A 516 0.54 10.05 25.87
CA LYS A 516 0.28 10.25 24.44
C LYS A 516 -0.69 9.22 23.89
N ILE A 517 -1.64 9.69 23.09
CA ILE A 517 -2.58 8.85 22.32
C ILE A 517 -2.39 9.15 20.83
N ILE A 518 -2.30 8.11 20.02
CA ILE A 518 -2.22 8.19 18.55
C ILE A 518 -3.33 7.33 17.98
N ILE A 519 -4.20 7.94 17.18
CA ILE A 519 -5.27 7.24 16.46
C ILE A 519 -4.93 7.27 14.98
N GLY A 520 -4.60 6.09 14.43
CA GLY A 520 -4.20 5.90 13.06
C GLY A 520 -5.37 5.94 12.06
N GLU A 521 -5.03 5.76 10.79
CA GLU A 521 -6.00 5.71 9.70
C GLU A 521 -7.01 4.58 9.91
N ARG A 522 -8.32 4.88 9.79
CA ARG A 522 -9.41 3.90 9.96
C ARG A 522 -9.38 3.12 11.27
N ALA A 523 -8.62 3.56 12.27
CA ALA A 523 -8.33 2.75 13.47
C ALA A 523 -9.59 2.32 14.23
N LEU A 524 -10.65 3.13 14.19
CA LEU A 524 -11.94 2.90 14.85
C LEU A 524 -13.12 3.05 13.86
N SER A 525 -12.86 2.91 12.55
CA SER A 525 -13.89 3.03 11.51
C SER A 525 -14.90 1.89 11.64
N GLY A 526 -16.19 2.18 11.49
CA GLY A 526 -17.26 1.18 11.57
C GLY A 526 -17.50 0.61 12.98
N THR A 527 -17.06 1.30 14.03
CA THR A 527 -17.29 0.87 15.42
C THR A 527 -18.64 1.34 15.96
N GLY A 528 -19.13 0.71 17.03
CA GLY A 528 -20.37 1.06 17.74
C GLY A 528 -20.18 2.09 18.87
N ILE A 529 -19.12 2.89 18.80
CA ILE A 529 -18.80 3.87 19.85
C ILE A 529 -19.86 4.97 19.82
N SER A 530 -20.45 5.27 20.99
CA SER A 530 -21.55 6.24 21.07
C SER A 530 -21.14 7.66 21.44
N THR A 531 -20.02 7.79 22.16
CA THR A 531 -19.44 9.08 22.56
C THR A 531 -17.93 8.99 22.47
N LEU A 532 -17.30 10.04 21.94
CA LEU A 532 -15.85 10.15 21.89
C LEU A 532 -15.38 11.33 22.72
N GLU A 533 -14.55 11.07 23.73
CA GLU A 533 -13.83 12.11 24.47
C GLU A 533 -12.32 11.88 24.35
N LEU A 534 -11.65 12.80 23.68
CA LEU A 534 -10.19 12.83 23.56
C LEU A 534 -9.68 14.14 24.13
N ASP A 535 -8.72 14.08 25.04
CA ASP A 535 -8.11 15.28 25.61
C ASP A 535 -6.79 15.65 24.91
N SER A 536 -6.07 16.63 25.45
CA SER A 536 -4.84 17.19 24.88
C SER A 536 -3.69 16.18 24.74
N ARG A 537 -3.84 14.96 25.25
CA ARG A 537 -2.87 13.87 25.08
C ARG A 537 -3.02 13.18 23.72
N CYS A 538 -4.17 13.33 23.05
CA CYS A 538 -4.31 12.91 21.67
C CYS A 538 -3.43 13.79 20.78
N SER A 539 -2.52 13.15 20.04
CA SER A 539 -1.55 13.84 19.20
C SER A 539 -1.89 13.78 17.70
N LYS A 540 -2.81 12.89 17.31
CA LYS A 540 -3.25 12.69 15.93
C LYS A 540 -4.57 11.91 15.90
N ILE A 541 -5.48 12.34 15.02
CA ILE A 541 -6.65 11.59 14.56
C ILE A 541 -6.50 11.38 13.06
N GLY A 542 -6.24 10.13 12.66
CA GLY A 542 -5.90 9.77 11.29
C GLY A 542 -7.08 9.81 10.30
N VAL A 543 -6.73 9.72 9.01
CA VAL A 543 -7.69 9.66 7.90
C VAL A 543 -8.77 8.60 8.16
N SER A 544 -10.04 8.99 8.03
CA SER A 544 -11.20 8.12 8.26
C SER A 544 -11.22 7.39 9.62
N ALA A 545 -10.51 7.88 10.64
CA ALA A 545 -10.31 7.17 11.92
C ALA A 545 -11.61 6.69 12.58
N PHE A 546 -12.68 7.47 12.46
CA PHE A 546 -14.02 7.23 13.02
C PHE A 546 -15.10 7.24 11.94
N SER A 547 -14.76 7.06 10.66
CA SER A 547 -15.78 7.05 9.61
C SER A 547 -16.76 5.90 9.80
N LYS A 548 -18.03 6.11 9.44
CA LYS A 548 -19.10 5.11 9.54
C LYS A 548 -19.39 4.59 10.98
N CYS A 549 -19.04 5.35 12.03
CA CYS A 549 -19.43 5.02 13.41
C CYS A 549 -20.93 5.29 13.63
N LYS A 550 -21.79 4.32 13.30
CA LYS A 550 -23.25 4.53 13.21
C LYS A 550 -23.98 4.84 14.52
N ASP A 551 -23.28 4.77 15.66
CA ASP A 551 -23.83 5.05 16.98
C ASP A 551 -23.24 6.31 17.62
N LEU A 552 -22.27 6.99 16.99
CA LEU A 552 -21.50 8.09 17.57
C LEU A 552 -22.30 9.40 17.57
N ILE A 553 -22.91 9.73 18.70
CA ILE A 553 -23.82 10.88 18.84
C ILE A 553 -23.08 12.18 19.13
N SER A 554 -21.96 12.12 19.85
CA SER A 554 -21.21 13.31 20.24
C SER A 554 -19.69 13.10 20.28
N VAL A 555 -18.96 14.10 19.79
CA VAL A 555 -17.50 14.15 19.79
C VAL A 555 -17.02 15.35 20.59
N LYS A 556 -16.10 15.12 21.53
CA LYS A 556 -15.38 16.15 22.28
C LYS A 556 -13.88 15.92 22.16
N ILE A 557 -13.17 16.91 21.63
CA ILE A 557 -11.72 16.85 21.44
C ILE A 557 -11.09 18.08 22.07
N SER A 558 -10.08 17.91 22.92
CA SER A 558 -9.28 19.01 23.48
C SER A 558 -7.81 18.90 23.04
N GLY A 559 -7.10 20.04 23.03
CA GLY A 559 -5.72 20.15 22.56
C GLY A 559 -5.63 20.70 21.15
N ALA A 560 -4.67 20.19 20.37
CA ALA A 560 -4.40 20.67 19.01
C ALA A 560 -4.13 19.49 18.06
N ALA A 561 -4.72 18.32 18.34
CA ALA A 561 -4.58 17.16 17.48
C ALA A 561 -5.13 17.50 16.07
N PRO A 562 -4.37 17.26 14.99
CA PRO A 562 -4.93 17.35 13.66
C PRO A 562 -6.03 16.31 13.49
N ILE A 563 -7.16 16.74 12.95
CA ILE A 563 -8.26 15.89 12.50
C ILE A 563 -8.07 15.72 11.00
N GLU A 564 -7.57 14.57 10.56
CA GLU A 564 -7.25 14.33 9.15
C GLU A 564 -8.53 14.10 8.30
N ASP A 565 -8.32 13.97 6.99
CA ASP A 565 -9.40 13.86 6.00
C ASP A 565 -10.39 12.74 6.33
N GLU A 566 -11.68 13.01 6.10
CA GLU A 566 -12.78 12.06 6.30
C GLU A 566 -12.89 11.45 7.71
N ALA A 567 -12.21 11.99 8.72
CA ALA A 567 -12.08 11.38 10.05
C ALA A 567 -13.40 10.91 10.67
N PHE A 568 -14.50 11.65 10.45
CA PHE A 568 -15.86 11.38 10.91
C PHE A 568 -16.89 11.33 9.77
N LYS A 569 -16.46 11.10 8.51
CA LYS A 569 -17.35 11.11 7.34
C LYS A 569 -18.44 10.04 7.43
N ALA A 570 -19.63 10.39 6.92
CA ALA A 570 -20.82 9.53 6.83
C ALA A 570 -21.32 9.02 8.19
N ASP A 571 -21.11 9.80 9.24
CA ASP A 571 -21.68 9.56 10.56
C ASP A 571 -23.07 10.19 10.67
N SER A 572 -24.07 9.46 10.19
CA SER A 572 -25.43 9.98 10.08
C SER A 572 -26.14 10.22 11.41
N VAL A 573 -25.55 9.85 12.56
CA VAL A 573 -26.14 10.06 13.88
C VAL A 573 -25.40 11.08 14.73
N LEU A 574 -24.20 11.50 14.34
CA LEU A 574 -23.44 12.54 15.02
C LEU A 574 -24.24 13.84 15.09
N GLN A 575 -24.57 14.28 16.30
CA GLN A 575 -25.39 15.46 16.56
C GLN A 575 -24.60 16.68 17.01
N LYS A 576 -23.45 16.46 17.65
CA LYS A 576 -22.66 17.54 18.27
C LYS A 576 -21.17 17.26 18.22
N VAL A 577 -20.42 18.28 17.80
CA VAL A 577 -18.96 18.33 17.86
C VAL A 577 -18.54 19.49 18.76
N THR A 578 -17.60 19.24 19.67
CA THR A 578 -17.01 20.26 20.56
C THR A 578 -15.49 20.15 20.54
N LEU A 579 -14.84 21.25 20.17
CA LEU A 579 -13.38 21.36 20.10
C LEU A 579 -12.87 22.32 21.18
N SER A 580 -11.70 22.04 21.74
CA SER A 580 -11.03 22.94 22.67
C SER A 580 -9.54 23.05 22.31
N GLY A 581 -9.11 24.22 21.86
CA GLY A 581 -7.81 24.51 21.28
C GLY A 581 -7.82 24.56 19.75
N LYS A 582 -6.71 25.00 19.17
CA LYS A 582 -6.61 25.26 17.73
C LYS A 582 -6.35 23.99 16.92
N HIS A 583 -7.41 23.41 16.37
CA HIS A 583 -7.35 22.24 15.49
C HIS A 583 -7.18 22.61 14.01
N SER A 584 -6.42 21.80 13.27
CA SER A 584 -6.51 21.72 11.81
C SER A 584 -7.44 20.57 11.44
N ILE A 585 -8.43 20.84 10.58
CA ILE A 585 -9.47 19.89 10.18
C ILE A 585 -9.38 19.68 8.67
N GLY A 586 -9.15 18.43 8.29
CA GLY A 586 -8.93 17.99 6.92
C GLY A 586 -10.20 17.98 6.06
N LYS A 587 -10.01 17.70 4.78
CA LYS A 587 -11.08 17.68 3.77
C LYS A 587 -12.14 16.66 4.17
N GLU A 588 -13.41 17.04 4.04
CA GLU A 588 -14.57 16.16 4.28
C GLU A 588 -14.58 15.50 5.68
N ALA A 589 -13.86 16.05 6.67
CA ALA A 589 -13.71 15.41 7.98
C ALA A 589 -15.04 15.13 8.69
N PHE A 590 -16.06 15.96 8.47
CA PHE A 590 -17.43 15.78 8.97
C PHE A 590 -18.45 15.72 7.82
N ALA A 591 -18.03 15.37 6.60
CA ALA A 591 -18.94 15.30 5.47
C ALA A 591 -20.05 14.25 5.71
N ASP A 592 -21.25 14.53 5.21
CA ASP A 592 -22.45 13.70 5.31
C ASP A 592 -22.89 13.37 6.75
N CYS A 593 -22.43 14.15 7.74
CA CYS A 593 -22.95 14.10 9.11
C CYS A 593 -24.33 14.78 9.17
N THR A 594 -25.32 14.18 8.51
CA THR A 594 -26.65 14.77 8.27
C THR A 594 -27.45 15.07 9.55
N SER A 595 -27.09 14.46 10.69
CA SER A 595 -27.68 14.77 12.00
C SER A 595 -26.93 15.84 12.80
N LEU A 596 -25.79 16.34 12.31
CA LEU A 596 -24.95 17.28 13.04
C LEU A 596 -25.67 18.61 13.17
N THR A 597 -26.08 18.98 14.38
CA THR A 597 -26.83 20.22 14.63
C THR A 597 -25.96 21.35 15.18
N SER A 598 -24.86 21.00 15.87
CA SER A 598 -24.05 21.93 16.65
C SER A 598 -22.55 21.67 16.46
N PHE A 599 -21.82 22.75 16.15
CA PHE A 599 -20.36 22.76 16.10
C PHE A 599 -19.82 23.84 17.04
N ASP A 600 -19.19 23.43 18.13
CA ASP A 600 -18.68 24.35 19.15
C ASP A 600 -17.14 24.29 19.23
N PHE A 601 -16.48 25.45 19.40
CA PHE A 601 -15.04 25.61 19.57
C PHE A 601 -14.72 26.83 20.48
N ASP A 602 -13.60 26.80 21.20
CA ASP A 602 -13.11 27.94 22.00
C ASP A 602 -12.01 28.76 21.29
N GLU A 603 -11.26 28.15 20.37
CA GLU A 603 -10.30 28.75 19.46
C GLU A 603 -10.69 28.43 18.01
N GLU A 604 -10.61 29.41 17.11
CA GLU A 604 -11.01 29.24 15.71
C GLU A 604 -10.18 28.14 15.02
N PRO A 605 -10.81 27.05 14.54
CA PRO A 605 -10.13 25.97 13.85
C PRO A 605 -9.72 26.39 12.43
N VAL A 606 -8.71 25.71 11.90
CA VAL A 606 -8.33 25.82 10.47
C VAL A 606 -9.09 24.73 9.71
N LEU A 607 -10.07 25.13 8.90
CA LEU A 607 -10.91 24.22 8.13
C LEU A 607 -10.39 24.07 6.70
N SER A 608 -10.34 22.85 6.20
CA SER A 608 -10.18 22.56 4.77
C SER A 608 -11.53 22.67 4.03
N PRO A 609 -11.52 22.78 2.68
CA PRO A 609 -12.74 22.73 1.89
C PRO A 609 -13.58 21.50 2.19
N ASP A 610 -14.90 21.62 2.03
CA ASP A 610 -15.88 20.54 2.20
C ASP A 610 -15.93 19.90 3.59
N THR A 611 -15.28 20.48 4.62
CA THR A 611 -15.22 19.92 5.98
C THR A 611 -16.59 19.46 6.48
N PHE A 612 -17.63 20.25 6.22
CA PHE A 612 -19.00 19.99 6.67
C PHE A 612 -19.97 19.66 5.53
N SER A 613 -19.50 19.39 4.30
CA SER A 613 -20.37 19.16 3.14
C SER A 613 -21.47 18.13 3.46
N GLY A 614 -22.73 18.43 3.13
CA GLY A 614 -23.86 17.54 3.44
C GLY A 614 -24.34 17.55 4.91
N CYS A 615 -23.80 18.41 5.79
CA CYS A 615 -24.31 18.63 7.14
C CYS A 615 -25.62 19.44 7.13
N THR A 616 -26.68 18.86 6.56
CA THR A 616 -27.98 19.52 6.33
C THR A 616 -28.73 19.92 7.61
N ALA A 617 -28.40 19.33 8.76
CA ALA A 617 -28.98 19.72 10.05
C ALA A 617 -28.18 20.83 10.79
N LEU A 618 -26.98 21.17 10.33
CA LEU A 618 -26.08 22.07 11.06
C LEU A 618 -26.69 23.47 11.09
N ASN A 619 -26.94 23.99 12.29
CA ASN A 619 -27.62 25.27 12.45
C ASN A 619 -27.13 26.13 13.62
N THR A 620 -26.25 25.57 14.46
CA THR A 620 -25.74 26.21 15.67
C THR A 620 -24.22 26.14 15.68
N ILE A 621 -23.58 27.28 15.93
CA ILE A 621 -22.12 27.38 16.13
C ILE A 621 -21.86 28.11 17.45
N ASN A 622 -21.03 27.55 18.32
CA ASN A 622 -20.72 28.10 19.65
C ASN A 622 -21.98 28.43 20.48
N GLY A 623 -22.98 27.54 20.41
CA GLY A 623 -24.29 27.73 21.06
C GLY A 623 -25.17 28.84 20.45
N ILE A 624 -24.73 29.52 19.38
CA ILE A 624 -25.47 30.55 18.67
C ILE A 624 -26.17 29.91 17.48
N ARG A 625 -27.51 29.96 17.47
CA ARG A 625 -28.29 29.60 16.28
C ARG A 625 -28.01 30.62 15.17
N VAL A 626 -27.42 30.15 14.07
CA VAL A 626 -26.84 31.01 13.02
C VAL A 626 -27.91 31.83 12.30
N ILE A 627 -28.99 31.19 11.82
CA ILE A 627 -30.12 31.88 11.16
C ILE A 627 -31.43 31.61 11.90
N LYS A 628 -32.05 32.64 12.49
CA LYS A 628 -33.36 32.53 13.19
C LYS A 628 -34.47 33.09 12.31
N GLY A 629 -35.63 32.42 12.30
CA GLY A 629 -36.77 32.85 11.49
C GLY A 629 -36.37 33.15 10.04
N ASP A 630 -36.72 34.36 9.59
CA ASP A 630 -36.49 34.90 8.25
C ASP A 630 -35.30 35.88 8.19
N GLU A 631 -34.35 35.78 9.14
CA GLU A 631 -33.12 36.59 9.13
C GLU A 631 -32.30 36.37 7.85
N THR A 632 -31.76 37.45 7.30
CA THR A 632 -30.93 37.48 6.08
C THR A 632 -29.49 37.92 6.37
N GLU A 633 -29.07 37.94 7.62
CA GLU A 633 -27.72 38.35 8.02
C GLU A 633 -27.17 37.37 9.06
N PHE A 634 -25.86 37.15 9.04
CA PHE A 634 -25.21 36.30 10.04
C PHE A 634 -24.99 37.05 11.37
N PRO A 635 -24.91 36.34 12.51
CA PRO A 635 -24.55 36.95 13.79
C PRO A 635 -23.18 37.62 13.68
N LYS A 636 -23.04 38.86 14.16
CA LYS A 636 -21.80 39.66 14.03
C LYS A 636 -20.53 38.96 14.51
N GLU A 637 -20.67 38.11 15.51
CA GLU A 637 -19.57 37.35 16.12
C GLU A 637 -19.18 36.09 15.32
N LEU A 638 -20.00 35.65 14.36
CA LEU A 638 -19.75 34.51 13.49
C LEU A 638 -19.60 34.89 12.01
N ASP A 639 -20.03 36.07 11.58
CA ASP A 639 -20.08 36.49 10.17
C ASP A 639 -18.74 36.30 9.44
N ALA A 640 -17.65 36.84 9.99
CA ALA A 640 -16.31 36.70 9.40
C ALA A 640 -15.83 35.23 9.34
N PHE A 641 -16.19 34.42 10.34
CA PHE A 641 -15.86 33.00 10.35
C PHE A 641 -16.67 32.23 9.30
N ILE A 642 -17.97 32.51 9.18
CA ILE A 642 -18.86 31.83 8.25
C ILE A 642 -18.44 32.12 6.82
N ARG A 643 -18.32 33.40 6.44
CA ARG A 643 -17.94 33.80 5.08
C ARG A 643 -16.62 33.16 4.67
N LYS A 644 -15.60 33.25 5.52
CA LYS A 644 -14.28 32.65 5.26
C LYS A 644 -14.31 31.12 5.05
N ASN A 645 -15.19 30.39 5.74
CA ASN A 645 -15.10 28.92 5.81
C ASN A 645 -16.26 28.18 5.12
N PHE A 646 -17.33 28.86 4.73
CA PHE A 646 -18.54 28.27 4.17
C PHE A 646 -18.95 28.87 2.82
N GLU A 647 -18.16 29.78 2.23
CA GLU A 647 -18.44 30.40 0.93
C GLU A 647 -18.73 29.37 -0.18
N GLY A 648 -17.87 28.34 -0.30
CA GLY A 648 -18.06 27.22 -1.24
C GLY A 648 -18.76 26.00 -0.66
N ALA A 649 -19.40 26.09 0.51
CA ALA A 649 -20.01 24.92 1.14
C ALA A 649 -21.44 24.67 0.62
N GLU A 650 -21.71 23.43 0.20
CA GLU A 650 -23.04 23.00 -0.24
C GLU A 650 -23.75 22.12 0.80
N ASN A 651 -25.08 22.16 0.79
CA ASN A 651 -25.96 21.32 1.62
C ASN A 651 -25.68 21.47 3.14
N ILE A 652 -25.54 22.72 3.60
CA ILE A 652 -25.32 23.06 5.00
C ILE A 652 -26.57 23.72 5.56
N GLY A 653 -27.14 23.18 6.63
CA GLY A 653 -28.48 23.57 7.10
C GLY A 653 -28.69 25.08 7.32
N PHE A 654 -27.71 25.79 7.87
CA PHE A 654 -27.82 27.25 8.05
C PHE A 654 -27.50 28.07 6.80
N ILE A 655 -26.67 27.56 5.89
CA ILE A 655 -26.37 28.23 4.61
C ILE A 655 -27.57 28.11 3.69
N ASP A 656 -28.14 26.92 3.55
CA ASP A 656 -29.35 26.66 2.75
C ASP A 656 -30.50 27.55 3.23
N LYS A 657 -30.64 27.69 4.56
CA LYS A 657 -31.64 28.56 5.16
C LYS A 657 -31.36 30.05 4.90
N PHE A 658 -30.11 30.49 4.99
CA PHE A 658 -29.70 31.86 4.67
C PHE A 658 -30.04 32.20 3.21
N ILE A 659 -29.66 31.33 2.28
CA ILE A 659 -29.93 31.47 0.83
C ILE A 659 -31.43 31.62 0.61
N MET A 660 -32.24 30.69 1.14
CA MET A 660 -33.69 30.74 0.93
C MET A 660 -34.37 31.96 1.57
N ASN A 661 -33.82 32.49 2.67
CA ASN A 661 -34.31 33.75 3.25
C ASN A 661 -33.94 34.95 2.37
N LYS A 662 -32.72 35.01 1.82
CA LYS A 662 -32.30 36.04 0.85
C LYS A 662 -33.16 35.98 -0.42
N VAL A 663 -33.34 34.79 -1.01
CA VAL A 663 -34.20 34.56 -2.18
C VAL A 663 -35.61 35.13 -1.95
N LYS A 664 -36.25 34.80 -0.81
CA LYS A 664 -37.58 35.32 -0.49
C LYS A 664 -37.61 36.84 -0.31
N ALA A 665 -36.57 37.40 0.30
CA ALA A 665 -36.47 38.84 0.50
C ALA A 665 -36.36 39.57 -0.85
N VAL A 666 -35.54 39.06 -1.77
CA VAL A 666 -35.38 39.60 -3.12
C VAL A 666 -36.68 39.52 -3.91
N VAL A 667 -37.34 38.35 -3.93
CA VAL A 667 -38.62 38.20 -4.64
C VAL A 667 -39.67 39.16 -4.09
N ALA A 668 -39.74 39.35 -2.77
CA ALA A 668 -40.68 40.29 -2.16
C ALA A 668 -40.35 41.77 -2.41
N GLU A 669 -39.09 42.10 -2.69
CA GLU A 669 -38.63 43.44 -3.03
C GLU A 669 -38.87 43.78 -4.50
N VAL A 670 -38.61 42.83 -5.39
CA VAL A 670 -38.54 43.04 -6.84
C VAL A 670 -39.85 42.69 -7.55
N THR A 671 -40.72 41.90 -6.92
CA THR A 671 -41.98 41.44 -7.53
C THR A 671 -43.21 41.70 -6.67
N ASP A 672 -44.39 41.75 -7.29
CA ASP A 672 -45.67 41.77 -6.60
C ASP A 672 -46.72 40.86 -7.25
N GLU A 673 -47.88 40.69 -6.58
CA GLU A 673 -48.96 39.79 -7.04
C GLU A 673 -49.68 40.26 -8.30
N SER A 674 -49.57 41.54 -8.66
CA SER A 674 -50.18 42.12 -9.86
C SER A 674 -49.36 41.89 -11.13
N MET A 675 -48.06 41.62 -10.97
CA MET A 675 -47.16 41.30 -12.08
C MET A 675 -47.48 39.92 -12.67
N SER A 676 -47.50 39.87 -14.01
CA SER A 676 -47.53 38.65 -14.80
C SER A 676 -46.23 37.85 -14.65
N ASP A 677 -46.24 36.58 -15.08
CA ASP A 677 -45.06 35.72 -15.02
C ASP A 677 -43.86 36.30 -15.82
N ILE A 678 -44.12 37.01 -16.92
CA ILE A 678 -43.08 37.63 -17.74
C ILE A 678 -42.47 38.85 -17.06
N GLU A 679 -43.30 39.71 -16.46
CA GLU A 679 -42.84 40.86 -15.69
C GLU A 679 -41.99 40.41 -14.51
N LYS A 680 -42.43 39.35 -13.80
CA LYS A 680 -41.67 38.77 -12.67
C LYS A 680 -40.34 38.18 -13.13
N ALA A 681 -40.34 37.38 -14.19
CA ALA A 681 -39.12 36.80 -14.73
C ALA A 681 -38.13 37.89 -15.15
N LYS A 682 -38.58 38.91 -15.87
CA LYS A 682 -37.76 40.03 -16.32
C LYS A 682 -37.20 40.83 -15.15
N ALA A 683 -38.02 41.18 -14.17
CA ALA A 683 -37.58 41.95 -13.01
C ALA A 683 -36.52 41.20 -12.17
N LEU A 684 -36.70 39.88 -11.99
CA LEU A 684 -35.73 39.04 -11.28
C LEU A 684 -34.44 38.81 -12.08
N HIS A 685 -34.55 38.69 -13.40
CA HIS A 685 -33.41 38.65 -14.32
C HIS A 685 -32.57 39.92 -14.17
N ASP A 686 -33.21 41.09 -14.28
CA ASP A 686 -32.54 42.38 -14.22
C ASP A 686 -31.90 42.62 -12.85
N TRP A 687 -32.62 42.27 -11.78
CA TRP A 687 -32.05 42.32 -10.44
C TRP A 687 -30.79 41.46 -10.33
N LEU A 688 -30.78 40.25 -10.90
CA LEU A 688 -29.61 39.39 -10.82
C LEU A 688 -28.42 39.99 -11.59
N CYS A 689 -28.64 40.46 -12.82
CA CYS A 689 -27.58 41.10 -13.61
C CYS A 689 -27.05 42.38 -12.95
N ASP A 690 -27.90 43.14 -12.26
CA ASP A 690 -27.48 44.37 -11.56
C ASP A 690 -26.77 44.12 -10.22
N ASN A 691 -26.91 42.92 -9.64
CA ASN A 691 -26.41 42.58 -8.29
C ASN A 691 -25.37 41.46 -8.29
N ALA A 692 -24.92 41.02 -9.45
CA ALA A 692 -23.90 40.00 -9.63
C ALA A 692 -22.69 40.56 -10.40
N GLU A 693 -21.50 40.05 -10.11
CA GLU A 693 -20.28 40.31 -10.87
C GLU A 693 -19.71 38.98 -11.39
N TYR A 694 -19.49 38.91 -12.71
CA TYR A 694 -18.96 37.71 -13.33
C TYR A 694 -17.46 37.53 -13.01
N ALA A 695 -17.10 36.37 -12.47
CA ALA A 695 -15.75 36.08 -11.98
C ALA A 695 -14.75 35.72 -13.11
N GLU A 696 -14.39 36.68 -13.97
CA GLU A 696 -13.50 36.46 -15.12
C GLU A 696 -12.11 35.90 -14.73
N ASP A 697 -11.54 36.41 -13.63
CA ASP A 697 -10.17 36.09 -13.20
C ASP A 697 -10.07 34.87 -12.27
N ASN A 698 -11.20 34.33 -11.79
CA ASN A 698 -11.24 33.24 -10.80
C ASN A 698 -12.30 32.18 -11.16
N TYR A 699 -12.32 31.83 -12.45
CA TYR A 699 -13.29 30.88 -13.00
C TYR A 699 -13.25 29.50 -12.33
N ASP A 700 -12.07 29.02 -11.90
CA ASP A 700 -11.91 27.68 -11.32
C ASP A 700 -12.23 27.63 -9.81
N ASP A 701 -12.61 28.74 -9.18
CA ASP A 701 -12.90 28.78 -7.75
C ASP A 701 -14.25 28.11 -7.45
N PRO A 702 -14.26 26.99 -6.69
CA PRO A 702 -15.50 26.28 -6.38
C PRO A 702 -16.55 27.15 -5.71
N GLY A 703 -16.15 28.20 -4.97
CA GLY A 703 -17.07 29.16 -4.34
C GLY A 703 -17.96 29.92 -5.33
N ASN A 704 -17.52 30.06 -6.58
CA ASN A 704 -18.27 30.78 -7.62
C ASN A 704 -19.31 29.91 -8.33
N HIS A 705 -19.30 28.58 -8.12
CA HIS A 705 -20.17 27.61 -8.77
C HIS A 705 -21.33 27.11 -7.90
N VAL A 706 -21.47 27.61 -6.66
CA VAL A 706 -22.44 27.12 -5.68
C VAL A 706 -23.63 28.07 -5.50
N ASP A 707 -24.70 27.58 -4.87
CA ASP A 707 -25.94 28.32 -4.64
C ASP A 707 -25.76 29.60 -3.82
N ALA A 708 -24.71 29.65 -2.99
CA ALA A 708 -24.44 30.74 -2.08
C ALA A 708 -23.72 31.94 -2.71
N ALA A 709 -23.06 31.75 -3.85
CA ALA A 709 -22.11 32.70 -4.46
C ALA A 709 -22.68 34.12 -4.57
N ILE A 710 -23.84 34.24 -5.23
CA ILE A 710 -24.56 35.50 -5.43
C ILE A 710 -25.06 36.10 -4.10
N PHE A 711 -25.54 35.28 -3.18
CA PHE A 711 -26.18 35.77 -1.95
C PHE A 711 -25.19 36.09 -0.82
N MET A 712 -23.95 35.60 -0.90
CA MET A 712 -22.89 35.93 0.04
C MET A 712 -22.07 37.12 -0.43
N ASP A 713 -21.36 36.98 -1.55
CA ASP A 713 -20.34 37.94 -1.97
C ASP A 713 -20.67 38.59 -3.32
N GLY A 714 -21.71 38.12 -4.02
CA GLY A 714 -22.18 38.71 -5.28
C GLY A 714 -21.31 38.36 -6.49
N ILE A 715 -20.30 37.52 -6.30
CA ILE A 715 -19.36 37.11 -7.35
C ILE A 715 -19.68 35.68 -7.73
N ALA A 716 -19.84 35.40 -9.03
CA ALA A 716 -20.17 34.05 -9.50
C ALA A 716 -19.73 33.82 -10.95
N VAL A 717 -19.78 32.55 -11.37
CA VAL A 717 -19.75 32.15 -12.79
C VAL A 717 -21.13 31.62 -13.22
N CYS A 718 -21.23 31.11 -14.45
CA CYS A 718 -22.51 30.69 -15.04
C CYS A 718 -23.34 29.75 -14.14
N ASP A 719 -22.70 28.83 -13.43
CA ASP A 719 -23.41 27.94 -12.48
C ASP A 719 -24.07 28.71 -11.34
N GLY A 720 -23.36 29.65 -10.71
CA GLY A 720 -23.89 30.46 -9.62
C GLY A 720 -25.03 31.38 -10.07
N TYR A 721 -24.91 32.02 -11.24
CA TYR A 721 -26.00 32.82 -11.84
C TYR A 721 -27.24 31.96 -12.09
N THR A 722 -27.05 30.82 -12.75
CA THR A 722 -28.14 29.91 -13.11
C THR A 722 -28.83 29.34 -11.89
N ARG A 723 -28.07 28.99 -10.84
CA ARG A 723 -28.60 28.53 -9.56
C ARG A 723 -29.42 29.64 -8.89
N ALA A 724 -28.86 30.84 -8.74
CA ALA A 724 -29.55 31.97 -8.12
C ALA A 724 -30.88 32.29 -8.83
N TYR A 725 -30.87 32.41 -10.17
CA TYR A 725 -32.07 32.71 -10.94
C TYR A 725 -33.12 31.59 -10.85
N ASN A 726 -32.69 30.32 -10.88
CA ASN A 726 -33.59 29.18 -10.69
C ASN A 726 -34.31 29.22 -9.33
N LEU A 727 -33.60 29.58 -8.25
CA LEU A 727 -34.20 29.73 -6.92
C LEU A 727 -35.16 30.92 -6.85
N LEU A 728 -34.79 32.07 -7.43
CA LEU A 728 -35.62 33.27 -7.50
C LEU A 728 -36.94 33.03 -8.24
N LEU A 729 -36.87 32.44 -9.44
CA LEU A 729 -38.06 32.13 -10.25
C LEU A 729 -39.00 31.17 -9.53
N ASN A 730 -38.46 30.10 -8.93
CA ASN A 730 -39.28 29.15 -8.18
C ASN A 730 -39.95 29.81 -6.95
N ALA A 731 -39.22 30.66 -6.23
CA ALA A 731 -39.79 31.43 -5.12
C ALA A 731 -40.87 32.44 -5.57
N ALA A 732 -40.79 32.94 -6.80
CA ALA A 732 -41.83 33.76 -7.43
C ALA A 732 -43.01 32.96 -8.01
N GLY A 733 -42.96 31.61 -7.92
CA GLY A 733 -44.02 30.71 -8.41
C GLY A 733 -43.94 30.38 -9.90
N ILE A 734 -42.77 30.57 -10.52
CA ILE A 734 -42.54 30.33 -11.95
C ILE A 734 -41.81 29.00 -12.13
N ASP A 735 -42.36 28.11 -12.95
CA ASP A 735 -41.74 26.84 -13.30
C ASP A 735 -40.42 27.09 -14.05
N THR A 736 -39.32 26.53 -13.55
CA THR A 736 -37.97 26.73 -14.10
C THR A 736 -37.12 25.47 -13.98
N TRP A 737 -36.16 25.33 -14.89
CA TRP A 737 -35.22 24.21 -14.96
C TRP A 737 -33.79 24.73 -15.11
N TYR A 738 -32.88 24.15 -14.35
CA TYR A 738 -31.45 24.27 -14.52
C TYR A 738 -31.01 23.37 -15.67
N VAL A 739 -30.42 23.98 -16.70
CA VAL A 739 -29.85 23.26 -17.83
C VAL A 739 -28.38 23.62 -17.97
N CYS A 740 -27.57 22.65 -18.35
CA CYS A 740 -26.15 22.86 -18.56
C CYS A 740 -25.59 21.93 -19.63
N ASN A 741 -24.37 22.21 -20.03
CA ASN A 741 -23.49 21.29 -20.74
C ASN A 741 -22.11 21.26 -20.05
N ALA A 742 -21.08 20.85 -20.79
CA ALA A 742 -19.74 20.68 -20.22
C ALA A 742 -19.04 21.99 -19.83
N ILE A 743 -19.49 23.15 -20.32
CA ILE A 743 -18.78 24.42 -20.19
C ILE A 743 -19.68 25.59 -19.76
N HIS A 744 -21.00 25.44 -19.83
CA HIS A 744 -21.95 26.52 -19.55
C HIS A 744 -23.29 26.03 -18.98
N SER A 745 -23.97 26.91 -18.24
CA SER A 745 -25.28 26.66 -17.63
C SER A 745 -26.19 27.89 -17.72
N TRP A 746 -27.50 27.64 -17.81
CA TRP A 746 -28.58 28.64 -17.91
C TRP A 746 -29.94 28.03 -17.55
N ASN A 747 -31.03 28.79 -17.67
CA ASN A 747 -32.36 28.31 -17.30
C ASN A 747 -33.30 28.10 -18.49
N VAL A 748 -34.14 27.07 -18.38
CA VAL A 748 -35.40 26.99 -19.14
C VAL A 748 -36.52 27.44 -18.21
N VAL A 749 -37.38 28.33 -18.65
CA VAL A 749 -38.42 28.97 -17.84
C VAL A 749 -39.74 28.90 -18.57
N LYS A 750 -40.81 28.58 -17.85
CA LYS A 750 -42.14 28.51 -18.42
C LYS A 750 -42.96 29.75 -18.07
N ILE A 751 -43.30 30.52 -19.09
CA ILE A 751 -43.96 31.82 -18.98
C ILE A 751 -45.18 31.80 -19.92
N GLY A 752 -46.36 32.16 -19.40
CA GLY A 752 -47.58 32.21 -20.22
C GLY A 752 -47.98 30.86 -20.83
N GLY A 753 -47.55 29.74 -20.22
CA GLY A 753 -47.80 28.39 -20.71
C GLY A 753 -46.83 27.88 -21.79
N LYS A 754 -45.87 28.71 -22.22
CA LYS A 754 -44.80 28.35 -23.17
C LYS A 754 -43.46 28.27 -22.44
N ALA A 755 -42.52 27.49 -22.98
CA ALA A 755 -41.19 27.35 -22.40
C ALA A 755 -40.16 28.10 -23.26
N PHE A 756 -39.23 28.78 -22.60
CA PHE A 756 -38.15 29.54 -23.24
C PHE A 756 -36.84 29.37 -22.47
N HIS A 757 -35.72 29.54 -23.18
CA HIS A 757 -34.41 29.66 -22.57
C HIS A 757 -34.16 31.10 -22.10
N ILE A 758 -33.53 31.25 -20.94
CA ILE A 758 -33.05 32.52 -20.38
C ILE A 758 -31.63 32.30 -19.87
N ASP A 759 -30.67 33.10 -20.36
CA ASP A 759 -29.26 33.03 -19.97
C ASP A 759 -28.79 34.36 -19.37
N THR A 760 -28.97 34.47 -18.06
CA THR A 760 -28.60 35.65 -17.27
C THR A 760 -27.11 35.97 -17.34
N THR A 761 -26.26 34.97 -17.52
CA THR A 761 -24.80 35.16 -17.50
C THR A 761 -24.34 35.94 -18.73
N TRP A 762 -24.86 35.58 -19.91
CA TRP A 762 -24.51 36.26 -21.15
C TRP A 762 -25.20 37.62 -21.29
N ASP A 763 -26.40 37.79 -20.72
CA ASP A 763 -27.09 39.07 -20.68
C ASP A 763 -26.41 40.08 -19.72
N ASP A 764 -25.75 39.60 -18.66
CA ASP A 764 -24.91 40.42 -17.78
C ASP A 764 -23.59 40.86 -18.46
N ALA A 765 -22.86 39.92 -19.08
CA ALA A 765 -21.57 40.20 -19.73
C ALA A 765 -21.65 41.22 -20.89
N GLU A 766 -22.82 41.36 -21.52
CA GLU A 766 -23.06 42.38 -22.56
C GLU A 766 -23.62 43.71 -22.01
N HIS A 767 -23.84 43.82 -20.69
CA HIS A 767 -24.43 44.94 -19.97
C HIS A 767 -25.72 45.46 -20.63
N SER A 768 -26.85 44.80 -20.36
CA SER A 768 -28.24 45.18 -20.71
C SER A 768 -28.71 44.90 -22.13
N SER A 769 -28.21 43.86 -22.80
CA SER A 769 -28.91 43.32 -23.96
C SER A 769 -29.86 42.22 -23.46
N ASP A 770 -31.18 42.36 -23.67
CA ASP A 770 -32.14 41.25 -23.44
C ASP A 770 -32.00 40.17 -24.53
N LYS A 771 -30.76 39.85 -24.88
CA LYS A 771 -30.40 39.12 -26.09
C LYS A 771 -30.58 37.63 -25.88
N TRP A 772 -30.38 37.14 -24.68
CA TRP A 772 -30.55 35.73 -24.32
C TRP A 772 -31.79 35.49 -23.46
N PHE A 773 -32.63 36.53 -23.32
CA PHE A 773 -33.93 36.44 -22.67
C PHE A 773 -35.00 35.89 -23.62
N MET A 774 -35.68 34.83 -23.19
CA MET A 774 -36.81 34.17 -23.86
C MET A 774 -36.51 33.62 -25.27
N ARG A 775 -35.46 32.81 -25.41
CA ARG A 775 -35.07 32.15 -26.67
C ARG A 775 -35.71 30.78 -26.88
N SER A 776 -35.96 30.43 -28.13
CA SER A 776 -36.35 29.08 -28.55
C SER A 776 -35.17 28.10 -28.58
N ASP A 777 -35.49 26.81 -28.61
CA ASP A 777 -34.58 25.69 -28.86
C ASP A 777 -33.76 25.86 -30.16
N ALA A 778 -34.38 26.45 -31.19
CA ALA A 778 -33.73 26.69 -32.48
C ALA A 778 -32.75 27.85 -32.36
N GLU A 779 -33.17 28.98 -31.80
CA GLU A 779 -32.31 30.15 -31.62
C GLU A 779 -31.10 29.83 -30.75
N MET A 780 -31.27 29.13 -29.63
CA MET A 780 -30.15 28.76 -28.75
C MET A 780 -29.06 27.96 -29.48
N ARG A 781 -29.42 27.07 -30.41
CA ARG A 781 -28.43 26.25 -31.15
C ARG A 781 -27.65 27.06 -32.19
N PHE A 782 -28.16 28.22 -32.61
CA PHE A 782 -27.60 29.01 -33.72
C PHE A 782 -27.15 30.43 -33.33
N ALA A 783 -27.42 30.88 -32.10
CA ALA A 783 -27.25 32.28 -31.66
C ALA A 783 -25.79 32.80 -31.64
N ASP A 784 -24.77 31.94 -31.46
CA ASP A 784 -23.36 32.39 -31.43
C ASP A 784 -22.65 32.23 -32.79
N GLY A 785 -22.91 31.14 -33.52
CA GLY A 785 -22.25 30.83 -34.80
C GLY A 785 -20.71 30.66 -34.73
N LYS A 786 -20.05 30.90 -33.59
CA LYS A 786 -18.60 30.85 -33.39
C LYS A 786 -18.17 30.02 -32.18
N ARG A 787 -19.00 29.80 -31.16
CA ARG A 787 -18.75 28.97 -29.95
C ARG A 787 -19.77 27.83 -29.80
N ASP A 788 -19.39 26.80 -29.05
CA ASP A 788 -20.17 25.56 -28.87
C ASP A 788 -21.11 25.62 -27.65
N ASP A 789 -21.18 26.77 -26.97
CA ASP A 789 -21.66 26.94 -25.58
C ASP A 789 -23.15 26.63 -25.36
N HIS A 790 -23.98 26.62 -26.42
CA HIS A 790 -25.43 26.33 -26.35
C HIS A 790 -25.89 25.24 -27.33
N LYS A 791 -24.98 24.51 -27.98
CA LYS A 791 -25.34 23.51 -29.02
C LYS A 791 -26.09 22.30 -28.48
N THR A 792 -25.80 21.95 -27.23
CA THR A 792 -26.39 20.81 -26.52
C THR A 792 -26.60 21.19 -25.06
N TRP A 793 -27.57 20.58 -24.41
CA TRP A 793 -27.82 20.75 -22.99
C TRP A 793 -28.49 19.53 -22.37
N THR A 794 -28.36 19.41 -21.07
CA THR A 794 -29.05 18.44 -20.23
C THR A 794 -29.61 19.13 -19.00
N GLN A 795 -30.77 18.66 -18.52
CA GLN A 795 -31.27 19.07 -17.22
C GLN A 795 -30.45 18.38 -16.12
N THR A 796 -30.06 19.13 -15.10
CA THR A 796 -29.44 18.58 -13.89
C THR A 796 -30.12 19.13 -12.63
N ARG A 797 -29.84 18.49 -11.49
CA ARG A 797 -30.23 18.98 -10.17
C ARG A 797 -28.95 19.35 -9.44
N PRO A 798 -28.57 20.64 -9.42
CA PRO A 798 -27.25 21.05 -8.91
C PRO A 798 -27.11 20.85 -7.39
N SER A 799 -28.20 21.02 -6.62
CA SER A 799 -28.24 20.74 -5.18
C SER A 799 -29.67 20.36 -4.72
N GLU A 800 -29.83 20.03 -3.44
CA GLU A 800 -31.14 19.74 -2.84
C GLU A 800 -32.09 20.94 -2.82
N LEU A 801 -31.58 22.18 -2.86
CA LEU A 801 -32.40 23.39 -2.97
C LEU A 801 -33.16 23.45 -4.31
N HIS A 802 -32.68 22.72 -5.31
CA HIS A 802 -33.23 22.66 -6.66
C HIS A 802 -34.13 21.45 -6.90
N SER A 803 -34.59 20.77 -5.83
CA SER A 803 -35.39 19.54 -5.91
C SER A 803 -36.83 19.75 -6.43
N PHE A 804 -37.29 21.00 -6.54
CA PHE A 804 -38.60 21.40 -7.08
C PHE A 804 -38.76 21.21 -8.60
N GLN A 805 -37.66 21.12 -9.35
CA GLN A 805 -37.71 21.01 -10.81
C GLN A 805 -38.36 19.69 -11.28
N SER A 806 -39.27 19.77 -12.26
CA SER A 806 -39.87 18.61 -12.91
C SER A 806 -38.82 17.76 -13.62
N ALA A 807 -38.94 16.43 -13.59
CA ALA A 807 -38.02 15.51 -14.27
C ALA A 807 -38.13 15.54 -15.81
N VAL A 808 -39.17 16.17 -16.36
CA VAL A 808 -39.37 16.32 -17.80
C VAL A 808 -39.02 17.76 -18.18
N LEU A 809 -37.96 17.92 -18.98
CA LEU A 809 -37.58 19.19 -19.58
C LEU A 809 -38.56 19.53 -20.72
N PRO A 810 -39.23 20.71 -20.69
CA PRO A 810 -40.10 21.13 -21.78
C PRO A 810 -39.29 21.56 -23.01
N GLU A 811 -39.92 21.46 -24.20
CA GLU A 811 -39.33 21.87 -25.47
C GLU A 811 -39.66 23.35 -25.75
N CYS A 812 -38.66 24.17 -26.04
CA CYS A 812 -38.82 25.62 -26.26
C CYS A 812 -39.11 25.91 -27.74
N LYS A 813 -40.32 25.59 -28.22
CA LYS A 813 -40.66 25.67 -29.67
C LYS A 813 -40.92 27.07 -30.20
N ASP A 814 -41.35 27.95 -29.33
CA ASP A 814 -41.90 29.25 -29.71
C ASP A 814 -40.77 30.28 -29.84
N VAL A 815 -40.71 30.96 -30.99
CA VAL A 815 -39.82 32.10 -31.22
C VAL A 815 -40.57 33.38 -30.83
N MET A 816 -39.95 34.22 -30.01
CA MET A 816 -40.55 35.51 -29.62
C MET A 816 -40.64 36.44 -30.84
N GLY A 817 -41.83 36.97 -31.10
CA GLY A 817 -42.09 37.85 -32.24
C GLY A 817 -42.51 37.16 -33.53
N ASP A 818 -42.37 35.83 -33.65
CA ASP A 818 -42.87 35.05 -34.80
C ASP A 818 -44.38 34.80 -34.60
N LEU A 819 -45.20 35.67 -35.17
CA LEU A 819 -46.64 35.70 -34.98
C LEU A 819 -47.41 35.04 -36.12
N ASP A 820 -46.81 34.92 -37.31
CA ASP A 820 -47.41 34.20 -38.43
C ASP A 820 -46.99 32.73 -38.53
N GLY A 821 -45.94 32.34 -37.79
CA GLY A 821 -45.49 30.97 -37.61
C GLY A 821 -44.60 30.45 -38.74
N ASP A 822 -44.03 31.33 -39.57
CA ASP A 822 -43.12 30.94 -40.65
C ASP A 822 -41.66 30.76 -40.19
N GLY A 823 -41.33 31.28 -39.00
CA GLY A 823 -40.03 31.15 -38.34
C GLY A 823 -39.02 32.25 -38.69
N ASP A 824 -39.36 33.20 -39.56
CA ASP A 824 -38.51 34.33 -39.95
C ASP A 824 -39.07 35.65 -39.37
N LEU A 825 -38.30 36.31 -38.50
CA LEU A 825 -38.73 37.57 -37.87
C LEU A 825 -38.69 38.73 -38.88
N ASP A 826 -39.84 39.05 -39.49
CA ASP A 826 -39.89 40.02 -40.61
C ASP A 826 -41.10 40.98 -40.60
N THR A 827 -41.35 41.65 -41.73
CA THR A 827 -42.44 42.63 -41.85
C THR A 827 -43.84 42.00 -41.78
N ALA A 828 -43.99 40.71 -42.07
CA ALA A 828 -45.24 39.96 -41.93
C ALA A 828 -45.63 39.83 -40.45
N ASP A 829 -44.66 39.57 -39.56
CA ASP A 829 -44.91 39.55 -38.11
C ASP A 829 -45.33 40.90 -37.56
N ILE A 830 -44.69 41.99 -38.00
CA ILE A 830 -45.06 43.35 -37.59
C ILE A 830 -46.51 43.64 -38.01
N LYS A 831 -46.94 43.18 -39.19
CA LYS A 831 -48.34 43.29 -39.63
C LYS A 831 -49.26 42.44 -38.77
N ALA A 832 -48.90 41.18 -38.52
CA ALA A 832 -49.67 40.27 -37.69
C ALA A 832 -49.84 40.83 -36.27
N LEU A 833 -48.79 41.42 -35.68
CA LEU A 833 -48.83 42.08 -34.38
C LEU A 833 -49.83 43.24 -34.40
N ARG A 834 -49.70 44.15 -35.38
CA ARG A 834 -50.59 45.29 -35.51
C ARG A 834 -52.05 44.87 -35.70
N GLU A 835 -52.32 43.86 -36.52
CA GLU A 835 -53.67 43.34 -36.73
C GLU A 835 -54.27 42.76 -35.44
N ARG A 836 -53.47 42.02 -34.65
CA ARG A 836 -53.89 41.48 -33.35
C ARG A 836 -54.21 42.57 -32.33
N LEU A 837 -53.42 43.64 -32.29
CA LEU A 837 -53.64 44.79 -31.40
C LEU A 837 -54.96 45.51 -31.75
N LEU A 838 -55.22 45.73 -33.04
CA LEU A 838 -56.44 46.38 -33.53
C LEU A 838 -57.70 45.51 -33.38
N SER A 839 -57.57 44.19 -33.50
CA SER A 839 -58.69 43.25 -33.39
C SER A 839 -59.11 42.99 -31.93
N GLY A 840 -58.26 43.37 -30.96
CA GLY A 840 -58.48 43.07 -29.54
C GLY A 840 -58.40 41.59 -29.23
N GLU A 841 -57.55 40.86 -29.97
CA GLU A 841 -57.32 39.43 -29.76
C GLU A 841 -56.80 39.11 -28.34
N LYS A 842 -56.97 37.86 -27.91
CA LYS A 842 -56.52 37.42 -26.59
C LYS A 842 -54.98 37.50 -26.54
N TYR A 843 -54.44 38.07 -25.46
CA TYR A 843 -53.02 38.17 -25.19
C TYR A 843 -52.27 36.86 -25.46
N ASP A 844 -51.25 36.95 -26.32
CA ASP A 844 -50.31 35.89 -26.67
C ASP A 844 -48.91 36.39 -26.28
N ILE A 845 -48.21 35.61 -25.47
CA ILE A 845 -46.90 36.00 -24.92
C ILE A 845 -45.86 36.26 -26.02
N LYS A 846 -45.98 35.64 -27.21
CA LYS A 846 -45.08 35.92 -28.34
C LYS A 846 -45.18 37.35 -28.88
N ALA A 847 -46.30 38.02 -28.59
CA ALA A 847 -46.57 39.40 -29.00
C ALA A 847 -46.08 40.44 -27.97
N ASP A 848 -45.60 39.99 -26.80
CA ASP A 848 -45.07 40.84 -25.73
C ASP A 848 -43.55 40.95 -25.89
N LEU A 849 -43.13 41.90 -26.71
CA LEU A 849 -41.74 42.10 -27.11
C LEU A 849 -41.03 43.15 -26.26
N ASP A 850 -41.73 43.94 -25.45
CA ASP A 850 -41.08 44.78 -24.44
C ASP A 850 -41.12 44.18 -23.02
N PHE A 851 -41.72 42.99 -22.88
CA PHE A 851 -41.76 42.16 -21.68
C PHE A 851 -42.54 42.80 -20.51
N ASN A 852 -43.48 43.68 -20.81
CA ASN A 852 -44.26 44.43 -19.82
C ASN A 852 -45.56 43.73 -19.37
N GLY A 853 -45.81 42.50 -19.83
CA GLY A 853 -46.99 41.70 -19.48
C GLY A 853 -48.23 42.01 -20.31
N ARG A 854 -48.11 42.81 -21.37
CA ARG A 854 -49.21 43.26 -22.23
C ARG A 854 -48.78 43.24 -23.69
N ALA A 855 -49.77 43.15 -24.57
CA ALA A 855 -49.57 43.36 -26.00
C ALA A 855 -50.14 44.74 -26.33
N SER A 856 -49.29 45.63 -26.81
CA SER A 856 -49.48 47.08 -26.83
C SER A 856 -48.79 47.72 -28.04
N ALA A 857 -48.95 49.03 -28.20
CA ALA A 857 -48.19 49.75 -29.23
C ALA A 857 -46.68 49.70 -28.92
N GLY A 858 -46.30 49.63 -27.64
CA GLY A 858 -44.94 49.40 -27.13
C GLY A 858 -44.27 48.21 -27.81
N ASP A 859 -44.98 47.10 -27.90
CA ASP A 859 -44.52 45.87 -28.53
C ASP A 859 -44.32 46.00 -30.02
N LEU A 860 -45.17 46.79 -30.70
CA LEU A 860 -45.02 47.06 -32.12
C LEU A 860 -43.74 47.86 -32.40
N ALA A 861 -43.40 48.81 -31.54
CA ALA A 861 -42.11 49.52 -31.61
C ALA A 861 -40.93 48.59 -31.28
N ALA A 862 -41.08 47.71 -30.29
CA ALA A 862 -40.07 46.71 -29.95
C ALA A 862 -39.83 45.72 -31.12
N ALA A 863 -40.89 45.26 -31.79
CA ALA A 863 -40.81 44.42 -32.99
C ALA A 863 -39.99 45.07 -34.10
N MET A 864 -40.31 46.33 -34.44
CA MET A 864 -39.58 47.10 -35.46
C MET A 864 -38.10 47.29 -35.09
N SER A 865 -37.79 47.44 -33.79
CA SER A 865 -36.40 47.56 -33.33
C SER A 865 -35.64 46.23 -33.38
N ARG A 866 -36.32 45.10 -33.13
CA ARG A 866 -35.73 43.75 -33.16
C ARG A 866 -35.59 43.18 -34.57
N MET A 867 -36.31 43.73 -35.54
CA MET A 867 -36.30 43.34 -36.95
C MET A 867 -35.74 44.47 -37.85
N PRO A 868 -34.45 44.86 -37.70
CA PRO A 868 -33.89 46.02 -38.39
C PRO A 868 -33.87 45.88 -39.92
N ASP A 869 -33.84 44.65 -40.44
CA ASP A 869 -33.88 44.35 -41.88
C ASP A 869 -35.22 44.74 -42.53
N SER A 870 -36.26 45.01 -41.74
CA SER A 870 -37.54 45.56 -42.22
C SER A 870 -37.40 47.00 -42.74
N GLY A 871 -36.39 47.77 -42.27
CA GLY A 871 -36.28 49.20 -42.55
C GLY A 871 -37.44 50.04 -42.00
N LEU A 872 -38.21 49.48 -41.05
CA LEU A 872 -39.32 50.13 -40.38
C LEU A 872 -38.87 50.68 -39.03
N ARG A 873 -39.27 51.91 -38.72
CA ARG A 873 -39.08 52.51 -37.41
C ARG A 873 -40.36 53.26 -37.05
N MET A 874 -40.93 52.94 -35.90
CA MET A 874 -42.18 53.57 -35.47
C MET A 874 -42.00 55.08 -35.36
N GLY A 875 -42.90 55.86 -35.98
CA GLY A 875 -42.83 57.31 -36.05
C GLY A 875 -41.90 57.91 -37.12
N ASP A 876 -41.10 57.10 -37.83
CA ASP A 876 -40.25 57.53 -38.97
C ASP A 876 -41.09 57.51 -40.26
N VAL A 877 -41.93 58.53 -40.38
CA VAL A 877 -42.87 58.68 -41.50
C VAL A 877 -42.12 59.02 -42.78
N ASP A 878 -41.00 59.74 -42.66
CA ASP A 878 -40.27 60.21 -43.82
C ASP A 878 -39.25 59.24 -44.43
N GLY A 879 -38.80 58.28 -43.62
CA GLY A 879 -37.88 57.21 -43.96
C GLY A 879 -36.40 57.57 -43.90
N ASP A 880 -36.05 58.64 -43.17
CA ASP A 880 -34.66 59.01 -42.94
C ASP A 880 -33.99 58.24 -41.78
N GLY A 881 -34.76 57.40 -41.09
CA GLY A 881 -34.29 56.58 -39.98
C GLY A 881 -34.29 57.31 -38.63
N LEU A 882 -34.79 58.55 -38.55
CA LEU A 882 -34.95 59.33 -37.32
C LEU A 882 -36.44 59.60 -37.06
N VAL A 883 -36.78 59.92 -35.80
CA VAL A 883 -38.14 60.31 -35.43
C VAL A 883 -38.09 61.76 -34.96
N THR A 884 -38.51 62.68 -35.81
CA THR A 884 -38.30 64.11 -35.63
C THR A 884 -39.59 64.92 -35.84
N SER A 885 -39.50 66.24 -35.64
CA SER A 885 -40.59 67.14 -36.01
C SER A 885 -40.93 67.13 -37.52
N ALA A 886 -40.00 66.69 -38.38
CA ALA A 886 -40.22 66.58 -39.81
C ALA A 886 -41.22 65.47 -40.14
N ASP A 887 -41.14 64.34 -39.45
CA ASP A 887 -42.07 63.21 -39.56
C ASP A 887 -43.50 63.60 -39.18
N ALA A 888 -43.66 64.31 -38.06
CA ALA A 888 -44.95 64.84 -37.63
C ALA A 888 -45.56 65.79 -38.69
N SER A 889 -44.74 66.67 -39.27
CA SER A 889 -45.18 67.58 -40.33
C SER A 889 -45.57 66.84 -41.60
N LYS A 890 -44.77 65.85 -42.01
CA LYS A 890 -45.03 65.01 -43.19
C LYS A 890 -46.30 64.19 -43.01
N LEU A 891 -46.56 63.67 -41.82
CA LEU A 891 -47.77 62.93 -41.51
C LEU A 891 -49.02 63.80 -41.63
N LEU A 892 -48.99 65.03 -41.12
CA LEU A 892 -50.09 65.99 -41.25
C LEU A 892 -50.35 66.39 -42.70
N ASP A 893 -49.29 66.61 -43.48
CA ASP A 893 -49.41 66.95 -44.91
C ASP A 893 -50.09 65.79 -45.68
N GLU A 894 -49.67 64.56 -45.44
CA GLU A 894 -50.23 63.37 -46.09
C GLU A 894 -51.66 63.06 -45.63
N TYR A 895 -51.94 63.17 -44.33
CA TYR A 895 -53.29 63.06 -43.77
C TYR A 895 -54.25 64.10 -44.37
N SER A 896 -53.79 65.35 -44.51
CA SER A 896 -54.57 66.44 -45.10
C SER A 896 -54.90 66.16 -46.57
N LEU A 897 -53.95 65.60 -47.33
CA LEU A 897 -54.13 65.19 -48.73
C LEU A 897 -55.13 64.03 -48.87
N MET A 898 -55.10 63.06 -47.96
CA MET A 898 -56.00 61.89 -47.99
C MET A 898 -57.43 62.27 -47.58
N SER A 899 -57.58 63.18 -46.62
CA SER A 899 -58.89 63.66 -46.13
C SER A 899 -59.73 64.40 -47.19
N VAL A 900 -59.14 64.79 -48.33
CA VAL A 900 -59.80 65.52 -49.43
C VAL A 900 -59.89 64.73 -50.75
N SER A 901 -59.42 63.48 -50.79
CA SER A 901 -59.42 62.67 -52.01
C SER A 901 -60.23 61.37 -51.86
N ASP A 902 -61.22 61.17 -52.74
CA ASP A 902 -62.07 59.97 -52.76
C ASP A 902 -61.22 58.71 -53.07
N GLY A 903 -60.78 58.01 -52.03
CA GLY A 903 -60.30 56.63 -52.10
C GLY A 903 -58.78 56.39 -52.17
N LYS A 904 -57.93 57.34 -51.76
CA LYS A 904 -56.49 57.06 -51.56
C LYS A 904 -56.20 56.60 -50.14
N THR A 905 -55.50 55.48 -49.99
CA THR A 905 -54.98 54.97 -48.71
C THR A 905 -53.49 55.25 -48.59
N PHE A 906 -52.96 55.24 -47.36
CA PHE A 906 -51.51 55.19 -47.14
C PHE A 906 -50.91 53.98 -47.85
N ASP A 907 -49.64 54.10 -48.25
CA ASP A 907 -48.88 52.91 -48.63
C ASP A 907 -48.60 52.04 -47.40
N GLU A 908 -48.25 50.78 -47.63
CA GLU A 908 -48.16 49.77 -46.59
C GLU A 908 -47.11 50.11 -45.52
N ARG A 909 -45.93 50.62 -45.93
CA ARG A 909 -44.87 51.06 -45.01
C ARG A 909 -45.37 52.17 -44.10
N LYS A 910 -45.95 53.23 -44.69
CA LYS A 910 -46.45 54.37 -43.93
C LYS A 910 -47.59 54.01 -43.01
N THR A 911 -48.43 53.06 -43.41
CA THR A 911 -49.52 52.57 -42.58
C THR A 911 -49.00 51.94 -41.28
N LEU A 912 -47.86 51.24 -41.35
CA LEU A 912 -47.26 50.58 -40.19
C LEU A 912 -46.56 51.55 -39.24
N VAL A 913 -45.84 52.54 -39.77
CA VAL A 913 -45.02 53.44 -38.93
C VAL A 913 -45.74 54.70 -38.43
N SER A 914 -46.89 55.05 -39.03
CA SER A 914 -47.57 56.32 -38.74
C SER A 914 -48.67 56.24 -37.68
N ASP A 915 -49.17 55.04 -37.36
CA ASP A 915 -50.24 54.79 -36.38
C ASP A 915 -49.62 54.51 -35.00
N VAL A 916 -49.03 55.53 -34.38
CA VAL A 916 -48.13 55.41 -33.21
C VAL A 916 -48.85 55.16 -31.89
N ASN A 917 -50.17 55.29 -31.87
CA ASN A 917 -51.02 54.93 -30.74
C ASN A 917 -51.84 53.64 -31.02
N VAL A 918 -51.72 53.07 -32.22
CA VAL A 918 -52.38 51.82 -32.65
C VAL A 918 -53.90 51.86 -32.45
N ASP A 919 -54.53 52.99 -32.77
CA ASP A 919 -56.00 53.15 -32.72
C ASP A 919 -56.70 52.84 -34.06
N GLY A 920 -55.90 52.54 -35.09
CA GLY A 920 -56.35 52.21 -36.43
C GLY A 920 -56.70 53.42 -37.29
N GLN A 921 -56.53 54.64 -36.78
CA GLN A 921 -56.80 55.90 -37.47
C GLN A 921 -55.54 56.75 -37.55
N ILE A 922 -54.89 56.78 -38.71
CA ILE A 922 -53.75 57.67 -38.95
C ILE A 922 -54.26 59.12 -39.07
N ASN A 923 -54.03 59.95 -38.05
CA ASN A 923 -54.59 61.30 -37.96
C ASN A 923 -53.67 62.31 -37.24
N ALA A 924 -54.21 63.48 -36.89
CA ALA A 924 -53.45 64.54 -36.22
C ALA A 924 -52.98 64.17 -34.80
N ALA A 925 -53.62 63.20 -34.14
CA ALA A 925 -53.20 62.66 -32.86
C ALA A 925 -51.84 61.97 -32.97
N ASP A 926 -51.64 61.14 -34.00
CA ASP A 926 -50.35 60.48 -34.27
C ASP A 926 -49.23 61.47 -34.53
N ALA A 927 -49.48 62.49 -35.35
CA ALA A 927 -48.50 63.53 -35.61
C ALA A 927 -48.13 64.30 -34.35
N SER A 928 -49.10 64.54 -33.47
CA SER A 928 -48.88 65.19 -32.17
C SER A 928 -48.05 64.30 -31.24
N ALA A 929 -48.30 62.99 -31.25
CA ALA A 929 -47.54 61.99 -30.51
C ALA A 929 -46.07 61.92 -30.98
N ILE A 930 -45.83 61.88 -32.29
CA ILE A 930 -44.47 61.91 -32.88
C ILE A 930 -43.70 63.17 -32.44
N LEU A 931 -44.35 64.34 -32.50
CA LEU A 931 -43.73 65.60 -32.09
C LEU A 931 -43.45 65.65 -30.57
N GLY A 932 -44.38 65.14 -29.77
CA GLY A 932 -44.22 65.00 -28.32
C GLY A 932 -43.07 64.09 -27.95
N TYR A 933 -42.97 62.93 -28.60
CA TYR A 933 -41.90 61.97 -28.42
C TYR A 933 -40.53 62.56 -28.79
N TYR A 934 -40.43 63.24 -29.93
CA TYR A 934 -39.19 63.93 -30.32
C TYR A 934 -38.73 64.92 -29.24
N THR A 935 -39.67 65.62 -28.61
CA THR A 935 -39.39 66.54 -27.50
C THR A 935 -38.90 65.77 -26.27
N TYR A 936 -39.57 64.68 -25.90
CA TYR A 936 -39.21 63.82 -24.77
C TYR A 936 -37.77 63.27 -24.89
N ILE A 937 -37.44 62.64 -26.01
CA ILE A 937 -36.09 62.12 -26.28
C ILE A 937 -35.05 63.26 -26.28
N SER A 938 -35.38 64.41 -26.86
CA SER A 938 -34.49 65.59 -26.87
C SER A 938 -34.20 66.14 -25.47
N THR A 939 -35.03 65.81 -24.47
CA THR A 939 -34.85 66.19 -23.07
C THR A 939 -34.22 65.09 -22.20
N GLY A 940 -33.74 64.00 -22.80
CA GLY A 940 -33.10 62.88 -22.10
C GLY A 940 -34.03 61.73 -21.74
N GLY A 941 -35.23 61.69 -22.32
CA GLY A 941 -36.10 60.51 -22.26
C GLY A 941 -35.49 59.30 -22.96
N THR A 942 -35.79 58.09 -22.46
CA THR A 942 -35.19 56.83 -22.93
C THR A 942 -36.20 55.79 -23.43
N ALA A 943 -37.50 55.97 -23.15
CA ALA A 943 -38.56 55.09 -23.64
C ALA A 943 -38.70 55.18 -25.17
N ASN A 944 -39.21 54.14 -25.83
CA ASN A 944 -39.54 54.18 -27.26
C ASN A 944 -40.82 55.01 -27.52
N ILE A 945 -41.11 55.34 -28.79
CA ILE A 945 -42.24 56.23 -29.13
C ILE A 945 -43.59 55.70 -28.66
N SER A 946 -43.81 54.40 -28.74
CA SER A 946 -45.08 53.81 -28.37
C SER A 946 -45.24 53.72 -26.85
N ALA A 947 -44.18 53.39 -26.12
CA ALA A 947 -44.18 53.45 -24.65
C ALA A 947 -44.39 54.89 -24.14
N TYR A 948 -44.00 55.90 -24.91
CA TYR A 948 -44.32 57.31 -24.63
C TYR A 948 -45.80 57.64 -24.89
N THR A 949 -46.45 57.05 -25.89
CA THR A 949 -47.85 57.35 -26.23
C THR A 949 -48.88 56.63 -25.36
N GLU A 950 -48.47 55.57 -24.67
CA GLU A 950 -49.33 54.81 -23.75
C GLU A 950 -49.42 55.42 -22.33
N ASN A 951 -48.48 56.30 -21.98
CA ASN A 951 -48.46 57.08 -20.74
C ASN A 951 -49.14 58.44 -20.91
#